data_AF-A0A0S8E9J5-F1
#
_entry.id   AF-A0A0S8E9J5-F1
#
_cell.length_a   1.000
_cell.length_b   1.000
_cell.length_c   1.000
_cell.angle_alpha   90.00
_cell.angle_beta   90.00
_cell.angle_gamma   90.00
#
_symmetry.space_group_name_H-M   'P 1'
#
loop_
_entity.id
_entity.type
_entity.pdbx_description
1 polymer ?
#
loop_
_entity_poly.entity_id
_entity_poly.type
_entity_poly.pdbx_seq_one_letter_code
_entity_poly.pdbx_strand_id
1 'polypeptide(L)'
;MSQEYSVEVCKELEARFRAAKLYRPMRISHYDAGTELTYDVTGFADTRPAKVNLVVEKFVGGGFAGQVYRVRIAGINRKIEGLEVGQIRAIKILIPPSNFSRVFRDLLYWGGFQGPFQLQVNPAAARAGGIWQKFIRRGAKIRFGDENAVVDIYGTFIDHKLGGCGELREWVEGRTWRLEVDDRLDLLRQWRRGKTVDEQKVGSPEYRAKLRFMSEFVELLHEMGAYEFARQYEWSTCKSQPNALKRHGNDDDPARGLVAVDFRAGLALLPFLPMSPGDFKLIIKGIGRGSLVQFDRGSIAKLEDFVRTGGDEFADTAEMLKELKAAEQIYRNSIPDVTHNHVRLLYSRQLWLTMLDSAVTGWRVRNLVDEHHEWRFRNSTTQTLLFLTVGLIPFLGKLVRRIWGRADWRRHYGAMLGSWGYFLRAMRARVAEKVTVWHRAGRLDDKHALTVAGAIGRFLGHLPLSILPAGLHRFLTDNNFRREKLIYIFVRPVRLYFSRHLREQWLRDMVQEGKTKHILADDDAETILSHLEEPYVQRYLISLVVHLLTLPVTQIVSVAVAAIYYLTHRNDPGAWAIGLGIIGLFQVVPISPGSFCRGLYTTILAIHDRSFKDYNIALFLSYFKYVGYLAFPIQMTYHYPAMARFMAAHWATEAVHIVPVFGERGALLEHWVFCLFYNWPLTIRRRMRKRAEARELIEPRYWHAALCVFGTTAVLGLADYIYMGKFDSLPSLRDIWPLAVLAPLFCGAALTLGCGGAALGKRIAAAAACGASTGMLYAAVSAMSGYNSSIVTSCVWRMFIFAILSVVGAMITEIKLPENFMIQQKIVEK
;
A
#
# COMPACT_ATOMS: atom_id res chain seq x y z
N MET A 1 10.92 -8.11 -7.54
CA MET A 1 12.24 -7.48 -7.33
C MET A 1 13.30 -8.35 -7.99
N SER A 2 14.18 -7.77 -8.80
CA SER A 2 15.49 -8.36 -9.13
C SER A 2 16.30 -8.48 -7.83
N GLN A 3 17.17 -9.49 -7.72
CA GLN A 3 17.98 -9.68 -6.51
C GLN A 3 18.95 -8.51 -6.35
N GLU A 4 18.79 -7.70 -5.30
CA GLU A 4 19.69 -6.58 -4.96
C GLU A 4 20.96 -7.05 -4.21
N TYR A 5 21.20 -8.37 -4.12
CA TYR A 5 22.31 -8.98 -3.37
C TYR A 5 22.89 -10.18 -4.11
N SER A 6 24.18 -10.46 -3.89
CA SER A 6 24.88 -11.61 -4.49
C SER A 6 24.53 -12.91 -3.76
N VAL A 7 24.09 -13.91 -4.53
CA VAL A 7 23.82 -15.27 -4.02
C VAL A 7 25.14 -15.98 -3.70
N GLU A 8 26.21 -15.69 -4.42
CA GLU A 8 27.56 -16.24 -4.22
C GLU A 8 28.11 -15.85 -2.84
N VAL A 9 27.95 -14.58 -2.45
CA VAL A 9 28.34 -14.10 -1.11
C VAL A 9 27.54 -14.83 -0.02
N CYS A 10 26.24 -15.05 -0.24
CA CYS A 10 25.43 -15.85 0.68
C CYS A 10 25.95 -17.29 0.79
N LYS A 11 26.27 -17.96 -0.33
CA LYS A 11 26.85 -19.30 -0.35
C LYS A 11 28.20 -19.36 0.37
N GLU A 12 29.05 -18.34 0.22
CA GLU A 12 30.33 -18.28 0.95
C GLU A 12 30.11 -18.14 2.47
N LEU A 13 29.19 -17.28 2.90
CA LEU A 13 28.84 -17.13 4.32
C LEU A 13 28.23 -18.41 4.89
N GLU A 14 27.41 -19.13 4.11
CA GLU A 14 26.93 -20.46 4.48
C GLU A 14 28.07 -21.48 4.60
N ALA A 15 29.04 -21.46 3.68
CA ALA A 15 30.22 -22.32 3.74
C ALA A 15 31.06 -22.03 5.01
N ARG A 16 31.24 -20.75 5.38
CA ARG A 16 31.89 -20.35 6.64
C ARG A 16 31.15 -20.89 7.86
N PHE A 17 29.81 -20.88 7.84
CA PHE A 17 29.01 -21.50 8.91
C PHE A 17 29.26 -23.02 8.97
N ARG A 18 29.22 -23.71 7.83
CA ARG A 18 29.44 -25.16 7.76
C ARG A 18 30.85 -25.55 8.22
N ALA A 19 31.87 -24.78 7.85
CA ALA A 19 33.25 -24.96 8.26
C ALA A 19 33.46 -24.84 9.78
N ALA A 20 32.59 -24.12 10.49
CA ALA A 20 32.63 -24.03 11.96
C ALA A 20 32.25 -25.36 12.65
N LYS A 21 31.71 -26.35 11.93
CA LYS A 21 31.34 -27.69 12.41
C LYS A 21 30.53 -27.64 13.72
N LEU A 22 29.53 -26.76 13.75
CA LEU A 22 28.62 -26.66 14.89
C LEU A 22 27.68 -27.86 14.95
N TYR A 23 27.24 -28.19 16.16
CA TYR A 23 26.28 -29.27 16.39
C TYR A 23 24.88 -28.88 15.91
N ARG A 24 24.56 -27.59 15.93
CA ARG A 24 23.27 -27.07 15.46
C ARG A 24 23.27 -26.76 13.96
N PRO A 25 22.11 -26.84 13.29
CA PRO A 25 21.98 -26.35 11.92
C PRO A 25 22.03 -24.81 11.84
N MET A 26 22.34 -24.32 10.64
CA MET A 26 22.24 -22.90 10.29
C MET A 26 20.78 -22.47 10.27
N ARG A 27 20.49 -21.27 10.77
CA ARG A 27 19.16 -20.68 10.64
C ARG A 27 19.11 -19.86 9.35
N ILE A 28 18.23 -20.23 8.43
CA ILE A 28 17.97 -19.48 7.20
C ILE A 28 16.65 -18.71 7.30
N SER A 29 16.55 -17.58 6.60
CA SER A 29 15.31 -16.79 6.49
C SER A 29 14.46 -17.21 5.28
N HIS A 30 15.12 -17.48 4.15
CA HIS A 30 14.53 -17.94 2.89
C HIS A 30 15.58 -18.71 2.07
N TYR A 31 15.13 -19.35 0.99
CA TYR A 31 15.97 -20.03 -0.01
C TYR A 31 16.40 -19.09 -1.14
N ASP A 32 17.65 -19.19 -1.56
CA ASP A 32 18.18 -18.43 -2.69
C ASP A 32 18.01 -19.22 -4.01
N ALA A 33 18.15 -18.52 -5.13
CA ALA A 33 18.13 -19.13 -6.46
C ALA A 33 19.22 -20.21 -6.59
N GLY A 34 18.88 -21.31 -7.27
CA GLY A 34 19.70 -22.51 -7.41
C GLY A 34 19.66 -23.45 -6.21
N THR A 35 18.87 -23.17 -5.16
CA THR A 35 18.71 -24.12 -4.05
C THR A 35 17.88 -25.32 -4.51
N GLU A 36 18.43 -26.52 -4.32
CA GLU A 36 17.69 -27.78 -4.49
C GLU A 36 16.90 -28.12 -3.22
N LEU A 37 15.63 -28.46 -3.40
CA LEU A 37 14.69 -28.79 -2.34
C LEU A 37 14.06 -30.14 -2.66
N THR A 38 13.93 -31.00 -1.65
CA THR A 38 13.21 -32.27 -1.75
C THR A 38 12.12 -32.29 -0.69
N TYR A 39 10.89 -32.51 -1.11
CA TYR A 39 9.74 -32.59 -0.21
C TYR A 39 8.92 -33.85 -0.48
N ASP A 40 8.36 -34.40 0.60
CA ASP A 40 7.26 -35.36 0.52
C ASP A 40 5.96 -34.56 0.35
N VAL A 41 5.45 -34.54 -0.88
CA VAL A 41 4.25 -33.80 -1.27
C VAL A 41 3.05 -34.74 -1.28
N THR A 42 1.97 -34.35 -0.61
CA THR A 42 0.70 -35.08 -0.62
C THR A 42 -0.27 -34.42 -1.58
N GLY A 43 -0.67 -35.14 -2.63
CA GLY A 43 -1.65 -34.68 -3.63
C GLY A 43 -3.10 -34.75 -3.14
N PHE A 44 -4.05 -34.18 -3.89
CA PHE A 44 -5.47 -34.16 -3.48
C PHE A 44 -6.29 -35.34 -4.02
N ALA A 45 -5.86 -35.94 -5.15
CA ALA A 45 -6.47 -37.16 -5.68
C ALA A 45 -5.90 -38.44 -5.02
N ASP A 46 -4.60 -38.45 -4.72
CA ASP A 46 -3.92 -39.54 -3.99
C ASP A 46 -3.29 -38.97 -2.70
N THR A 47 -3.71 -39.51 -1.56
CA THR A 47 -3.24 -39.09 -0.23
C THR A 47 -1.87 -39.66 0.13
N ARG A 48 -1.33 -40.57 -0.68
CA ARG A 48 0.01 -41.11 -0.45
C ARG A 48 1.07 -40.07 -0.84
N PRO A 49 2.08 -39.80 0.00
CA PRO A 49 3.11 -38.83 -0.30
C PRO A 49 3.99 -39.28 -1.47
N ALA A 50 4.42 -38.30 -2.26
CA ALA A 50 5.38 -38.46 -3.35
C ALA A 50 6.57 -37.52 -3.12
N LYS A 51 7.80 -38.02 -3.28
CA LYS A 51 8.99 -37.18 -3.30
C LYS A 51 9.03 -36.36 -4.57
N VAL A 52 9.10 -35.04 -4.39
CA VAL A 52 9.27 -34.07 -5.44
C VAL A 52 10.58 -33.32 -5.21
N ASN A 53 11.46 -33.35 -6.20
CA ASN A 53 12.69 -32.59 -6.25
C ASN A 53 12.44 -31.29 -7.02
N LEU A 54 12.82 -30.16 -6.43
CA LEU A 54 12.56 -28.82 -6.92
C LEU A 54 13.86 -28.02 -6.93
N VAL A 55 14.02 -27.16 -7.93
CA VAL A 55 15.09 -26.16 -7.98
C VAL A 55 14.46 -24.78 -7.85
N VAL A 56 14.91 -23.98 -6.87
CA VAL A 56 14.45 -22.59 -6.71
C VAL A 56 15.01 -21.76 -7.85
N GLU A 57 14.16 -21.24 -8.72
CA GLU A 57 14.57 -20.28 -9.75
C GLU A 57 14.63 -18.87 -9.18
N LYS A 58 13.65 -18.51 -8.34
CA LYS A 58 13.52 -17.15 -7.81
C LYS A 58 12.73 -17.09 -6.53
N PHE A 59 13.23 -16.34 -5.56
CA PHE A 59 12.42 -15.85 -4.44
C PHE A 59 11.61 -14.64 -4.90
N VAL A 60 10.28 -14.74 -4.85
CA VAL A 60 9.37 -13.70 -5.38
C VAL A 60 9.12 -12.61 -4.33
N GLY A 61 8.88 -13.04 -3.09
CA GLY A 61 8.59 -12.17 -1.96
C GLY A 61 7.92 -12.92 -0.81
N GLY A 62 7.64 -12.21 0.28
CA GLY A 62 6.89 -12.78 1.39
C GLY A 62 6.12 -11.73 2.18
N GLY A 63 4.88 -12.08 2.52
CA GLY A 63 3.98 -11.28 3.36
C GLY A 63 3.74 -11.96 4.71
N PHE A 64 2.67 -11.57 5.39
CA PHE A 64 2.28 -12.20 6.67
C PHE A 64 1.81 -13.65 6.50
N ALA A 65 1.25 -14.01 5.35
CA ALA A 65 0.78 -15.39 5.10
C ALA A 65 1.91 -16.38 4.84
N GLY A 66 3.09 -15.91 4.41
CA GLY A 66 4.20 -16.77 4.01
C GLY A 66 5.07 -16.16 2.93
N GLN A 67 5.92 -16.99 2.35
CA GLN A 67 6.89 -16.66 1.31
C GLN A 67 6.69 -17.52 0.06
N VAL A 68 6.80 -16.89 -1.10
CA VAL A 68 6.53 -17.50 -2.41
C VAL A 68 7.80 -17.59 -3.23
N TYR A 69 7.99 -18.75 -3.87
CA TYR A 69 9.12 -19.03 -4.74
C TYR A 69 8.63 -19.55 -6.08
N ARG A 70 9.29 -19.13 -7.15
CA ARG A 70 9.22 -19.78 -8.46
C ARG A 70 10.21 -20.94 -8.45
N VAL A 71 9.73 -22.14 -8.77
CA VAL A 71 10.51 -23.36 -8.75
C VAL A 71 10.36 -24.13 -10.06
N ARG A 72 11.38 -24.88 -10.43
CA ARG A 72 11.32 -25.87 -11.51
C ARG A 72 11.30 -27.27 -10.91
N ILE A 73 10.43 -28.13 -11.43
CA ILE A 73 10.40 -29.54 -11.02
C ILE A 73 11.57 -30.27 -11.67
N ALA A 74 12.48 -30.79 -10.84
CA ALA A 74 13.65 -31.56 -11.29
C ALA A 74 13.38 -33.07 -11.30
N GLY A 75 12.47 -33.57 -10.46
CA GLY A 75 12.16 -35.00 -10.42
C GLY A 75 10.94 -35.30 -9.57
N ILE A 76 10.22 -36.37 -9.92
CA ILE A 76 9.04 -36.84 -9.21
C ILE A 76 9.13 -38.37 -9.12
N ASN A 77 9.02 -38.93 -7.91
CA ASN A 77 9.09 -40.39 -7.74
C ASN A 77 7.76 -41.13 -7.99
N ARG A 78 6.63 -40.42 -7.92
CA ARG A 78 5.28 -40.96 -8.12
C ARG A 78 4.39 -39.88 -8.74
N LYS A 79 3.55 -40.27 -9.70
CA LYS A 79 2.65 -39.35 -10.39
C LYS A 79 1.75 -38.60 -9.40
N ILE A 80 1.78 -37.28 -9.47
CA ILE A 80 0.79 -36.37 -8.87
C ILE A 80 0.10 -35.67 -10.03
N GLU A 81 -1.23 -35.59 -9.99
CA GLU A 81 -2.02 -34.93 -11.03
C GLU A 81 -1.56 -33.48 -11.26
N GLY A 82 -1.38 -33.11 -12.53
CA GLY A 82 -0.97 -31.76 -12.93
C GLY A 82 0.51 -31.41 -12.70
N LEU A 83 1.34 -32.36 -12.25
CA LEU A 83 2.79 -32.16 -12.09
C LEU A 83 3.60 -33.00 -13.08
N GLU A 84 4.51 -32.33 -13.79
CA GLU A 84 5.47 -32.99 -14.68
C GLU A 84 6.88 -32.42 -14.47
N VAL A 85 7.89 -33.25 -14.75
CA VAL A 85 9.30 -32.84 -14.68
C VAL A 85 9.58 -31.76 -15.73
N GLY A 86 10.36 -30.75 -15.35
CA GLY A 86 10.71 -29.61 -16.20
C GLY A 86 9.73 -28.43 -16.10
N GLN A 87 8.52 -28.62 -15.58
CA GLN A 87 7.53 -27.56 -15.46
C GLN A 87 7.89 -26.54 -14.37
N ILE A 88 7.49 -25.29 -14.60
CA ILE A 88 7.58 -24.19 -13.64
C ILE A 88 6.34 -24.19 -12.76
N ARG A 89 6.57 -24.08 -11.45
CA ARG A 89 5.53 -24.07 -10.42
C ARG A 89 5.84 -23.02 -9.34
N ALA A 90 4.85 -22.74 -8.51
CA ALA A 90 5.01 -21.91 -7.34
C ALA A 90 5.04 -22.79 -6.09
N ILE A 91 5.96 -22.52 -5.16
CA ILE A 91 5.78 -23.00 -3.78
C ILE A 91 5.54 -21.83 -2.85
N LYS A 92 4.58 -21.99 -1.93
CA LYS A 92 4.32 -21.05 -0.84
C LYS A 92 4.60 -21.73 0.48
N ILE A 93 5.61 -21.26 1.21
CA ILE A 93 5.93 -21.75 2.56
C ILE A 93 5.28 -20.79 3.56
N LEU A 94 4.44 -21.29 4.46
CA LEU A 94 3.52 -20.52 5.30
C LEU A 94 4.20 -19.88 6.53
N ILE A 95 5.41 -19.38 6.33
CA ILE A 95 6.23 -18.66 7.31
C ILE A 95 6.75 -17.34 6.71
N PRO A 96 6.58 -16.19 7.37
CA PRO A 96 7.10 -14.93 6.88
C PRO A 96 8.64 -14.94 6.91
N PRO A 97 9.30 -14.33 5.91
CA PRO A 97 10.76 -14.22 5.90
C PRO A 97 11.26 -13.23 6.97
N SER A 98 10.43 -12.25 7.33
CA SER A 98 10.72 -11.24 8.35
C SER A 98 10.35 -11.75 9.75
N ASN A 99 11.29 -11.66 10.69
CA ASN A 99 11.04 -11.98 12.09
C ASN A 99 9.98 -11.05 12.70
N PHE A 100 9.97 -9.77 12.32
CA PHE A 100 8.96 -8.83 12.80
C PHE A 100 7.56 -9.25 12.33
N SER A 101 7.39 -9.51 11.03
CA SER A 101 6.10 -9.92 10.47
C SER A 101 5.60 -11.22 11.07
N ARG A 102 6.50 -12.19 11.32
CA ARG A 102 6.15 -13.43 12.01
C ARG A 102 5.68 -13.19 13.43
N VAL A 103 6.42 -12.42 14.24
CA VAL A 103 6.04 -12.13 15.63
C VAL A 103 4.71 -11.38 15.69
N PHE A 104 4.54 -10.34 14.88
CA PHE A 104 3.31 -9.56 14.84
C PHE A 104 2.09 -10.41 14.47
N ARG A 105 2.20 -11.22 13.42
CA ARG A 105 1.16 -12.16 13.03
C ARG A 105 0.84 -13.16 14.14
N ASP A 106 1.87 -13.79 14.70
CA ASP A 106 1.70 -14.84 15.70
C ASP A 106 1.04 -14.26 16.97
N LEU A 107 1.35 -13.01 17.35
CA LEU A 107 0.70 -12.31 18.45
C LEU A 107 -0.79 -12.03 18.18
N LEU A 108 -1.14 -11.55 16.98
CA LEU A 108 -2.53 -11.31 16.62
C LEU A 108 -3.34 -12.61 16.58
N TYR A 109 -2.77 -13.67 15.99
CA TYR A 109 -3.39 -14.98 15.96
C TYR A 109 -3.56 -15.56 17.37
N TRP A 110 -2.55 -15.42 18.22
CA TRP A 110 -2.63 -15.84 19.62
C TRP A 110 -3.71 -15.05 20.39
N GLY A 111 -3.82 -13.74 20.17
CA GLY A 111 -4.87 -12.92 20.78
C GLY A 111 -6.28 -13.42 20.44
N GLY A 112 -6.48 -13.91 19.21
CA GLY A 112 -7.77 -14.44 18.77
C GLY A 112 -8.05 -15.89 19.17
N PHE A 113 -7.05 -16.77 19.04
CA PHE A 113 -7.22 -18.23 19.08
C PHE A 113 -6.44 -18.94 20.20
N GLN A 114 -5.62 -18.19 20.95
CA GLN A 114 -4.81 -18.67 22.08
C GLN A 114 -3.87 -19.84 21.72
N GLY A 115 -3.43 -19.90 20.45
CA GLY A 115 -2.57 -20.94 19.92
C GLY A 115 -1.53 -20.43 18.92
N PRO A 116 -0.60 -21.30 18.46
CA PRO A 116 0.32 -20.94 17.39
C PRO A 116 -0.43 -20.82 16.06
N PHE A 117 0.12 -20.03 15.12
CA PHE A 117 -0.44 -19.84 13.79
C PHE A 117 -0.57 -21.17 13.03
N GLN A 118 -1.81 -21.67 12.93
CA GLN A 118 -2.08 -23.06 12.54
C GLN A 118 -1.65 -23.38 11.10
N LEU A 119 -1.88 -22.49 10.14
CA LEU A 119 -1.41 -22.68 8.76
C LEU A 119 0.11 -22.90 8.66
N GLN A 120 0.90 -22.38 9.60
CA GLN A 120 2.34 -22.67 9.64
C GLN A 120 2.61 -24.05 10.25
N VAL A 121 1.95 -24.42 11.34
CA VAL A 121 2.41 -25.51 12.22
C VAL A 121 1.59 -26.78 12.13
N ASN A 122 0.40 -26.73 11.54
CA ASN A 122 -0.56 -27.83 11.51
C ASN A 122 -0.80 -28.27 10.06
N PRO A 123 -0.29 -29.46 9.66
CA PRO A 123 -0.50 -29.99 8.32
C PRO A 123 -1.98 -30.15 7.97
N ALA A 124 -2.85 -30.45 8.93
CA ALA A 124 -4.30 -30.56 8.69
C ALA A 124 -4.93 -29.21 8.32
N ALA A 125 -4.44 -28.10 8.89
CA ALA A 125 -4.91 -26.76 8.53
C ALA A 125 -4.48 -26.37 7.11
N ALA A 126 -3.22 -26.64 6.74
CA ALA A 126 -2.74 -26.43 5.37
C ALA A 126 -3.50 -27.30 4.36
N ARG A 127 -3.78 -28.56 4.73
CA ARG A 127 -4.55 -29.51 3.92
C ARG A 127 -5.99 -29.07 3.72
N ALA A 128 -6.69 -28.69 4.79
CA ALA A 128 -8.05 -28.17 4.74
C ALA A 128 -8.14 -26.93 3.83
N GLY A 129 -7.23 -25.97 3.96
CA GLY A 129 -7.19 -24.80 3.09
C GLY A 129 -6.93 -25.15 1.62
N GLY A 130 -6.14 -26.18 1.34
CA GLY A 130 -5.89 -26.68 -0.02
C GLY A 130 -7.13 -27.32 -0.65
N ILE A 131 -7.84 -28.13 0.13
CA ILE A 131 -9.08 -28.76 -0.32
C ILE A 131 -10.19 -27.72 -0.54
N TRP A 132 -10.36 -26.75 0.38
CA TRP A 132 -11.27 -25.62 0.17
C TRP A 132 -11.01 -24.92 -1.17
N GLN A 133 -9.75 -24.70 -1.52
CA GLN A 133 -9.39 -24.07 -2.79
C GLN A 133 -9.78 -24.92 -4.00
N LYS A 134 -9.71 -26.26 -3.93
CA LYS A 134 -10.20 -27.15 -5.00
C LYS A 134 -11.71 -27.02 -5.20
N PHE A 135 -12.49 -27.00 -4.12
CA PHE A 135 -13.94 -26.75 -4.19
C PHE A 135 -14.24 -25.36 -4.77
N ILE A 136 -13.55 -24.33 -4.30
CA ILE A 136 -13.71 -22.95 -4.79
C ILE A 136 -13.39 -22.86 -6.28
N ARG A 137 -12.32 -23.52 -6.74
CA ARG A 137 -11.95 -23.57 -8.16
C ARG A 137 -13.03 -24.22 -9.01
N ARG A 138 -13.65 -25.32 -8.53
CA ARG A 138 -14.79 -25.96 -9.21
C ARG A 138 -16.03 -25.04 -9.22
N GLY A 139 -16.35 -24.40 -8.10
CA GLY A 139 -17.43 -23.40 -8.05
C GLY A 139 -17.19 -22.22 -9.00
N ALA A 140 -15.95 -21.77 -9.11
CA ALA A 140 -15.55 -20.69 -10.03
C ALA A 140 -15.69 -21.10 -11.49
N LYS A 141 -15.35 -22.35 -11.84
CA LYS A 141 -15.59 -22.90 -13.19
C LYS A 141 -17.07 -22.79 -13.56
N ILE A 142 -17.97 -23.14 -12.64
CA ILE A 142 -19.42 -23.07 -12.88
C ILE A 142 -19.90 -21.62 -12.99
N ARG A 143 -19.44 -20.73 -12.09
CA ARG A 143 -19.86 -19.32 -12.05
C ARG A 143 -19.35 -18.50 -13.24
N PHE A 144 -18.09 -18.69 -13.61
CA PHE A 144 -17.41 -17.86 -14.63
C PHE A 144 -17.21 -18.58 -15.97
N GLY A 145 -17.52 -19.87 -16.06
CA GLY A 145 -17.27 -20.68 -17.26
C GLY A 145 -15.78 -20.98 -17.51
N ASP A 146 -14.88 -20.66 -16.58
CA ASP A 146 -13.43 -20.84 -16.73
C ASP A 146 -12.80 -21.39 -15.45
N GLU A 147 -12.18 -22.57 -15.57
CA GLU A 147 -11.47 -23.23 -14.46
C GLU A 147 -10.16 -22.53 -14.09
N ASN A 148 -9.67 -21.63 -14.95
CA ASN A 148 -8.48 -20.80 -14.72
C ASN A 148 -8.77 -19.52 -13.93
N ALA A 149 -10.04 -19.25 -13.59
CA ALA A 149 -10.45 -18.14 -12.73
C ALA A 149 -9.91 -18.25 -11.30
N VAL A 150 -9.47 -19.44 -10.88
CA VAL A 150 -8.82 -19.71 -9.60
C VAL A 150 -7.55 -20.52 -9.84
N VAL A 151 -6.43 -20.07 -9.24
CA VAL A 151 -5.15 -20.76 -9.34
C VAL A 151 -5.25 -22.18 -8.80
N ASP A 152 -4.60 -23.13 -9.46
CA ASP A 152 -4.61 -24.50 -8.99
C ASP A 152 -3.59 -24.77 -7.85
N ILE A 153 -3.90 -25.77 -7.02
CA ILE A 153 -3.03 -26.29 -5.96
C ILE A 153 -2.81 -27.79 -6.17
N TYR A 154 -1.57 -28.23 -6.22
CA TYR A 154 -1.23 -29.63 -6.53
C TYR A 154 -1.02 -30.48 -5.28
N GLY A 155 -0.53 -29.89 -4.20
CA GLY A 155 -0.34 -30.60 -2.94
C GLY A 155 0.22 -29.76 -1.82
N THR A 156 0.29 -30.38 -0.65
CA THR A 156 0.83 -29.80 0.59
C THR A 156 2.07 -30.57 1.04
N PHE A 157 3.00 -29.89 1.71
CA PHE A 157 4.24 -30.47 2.23
C PHE A 157 4.69 -29.79 3.53
N ILE A 158 5.74 -30.32 4.17
CA ILE A 158 6.34 -29.72 5.36
C ILE A 158 7.79 -29.34 5.06
N ASP A 159 8.15 -28.09 5.36
CA ASP A 159 9.53 -27.62 5.35
C ASP A 159 10.11 -27.63 6.77
N HIS A 160 10.92 -28.63 7.09
CA HIS A 160 11.56 -28.77 8.41
C HIS A 160 12.74 -27.80 8.65
N LYS A 161 13.28 -27.19 7.59
CA LYS A 161 14.47 -26.32 7.69
C LYS A 161 14.07 -24.90 8.11
N LEU A 162 13.05 -24.34 7.47
CA LEU A 162 12.41 -23.08 7.84
C LEU A 162 11.39 -23.27 8.97
N GLY A 163 10.77 -24.46 9.05
CA GLY A 163 9.89 -24.87 10.13
C GLY A 163 8.44 -24.46 9.93
N GLY A 164 7.86 -24.81 8.77
CA GLY A 164 6.48 -24.51 8.43
C GLY A 164 5.90 -25.40 7.34
N CYS A 165 4.57 -25.46 7.26
CA CYS A 165 3.86 -26.11 6.17
C CYS A 165 4.04 -25.31 4.87
N GLY A 166 3.94 -26.01 3.74
CA GLY A 166 4.06 -25.44 2.42
C GLY A 166 3.06 -26.02 1.44
N GLU A 167 2.89 -25.32 0.33
CA GLU A 167 1.93 -25.63 -0.72
C GLU A 167 2.61 -25.53 -2.07
N LEU A 168 2.38 -26.53 -2.93
CA LEU A 168 2.80 -26.53 -4.33
C LEU A 168 1.61 -26.14 -5.20
N ARG A 169 1.77 -25.09 -5.99
CA ARG A 169 0.70 -24.39 -6.71
C ARG A 169 1.09 -24.12 -8.16
N GLU A 170 0.10 -23.82 -8.96
CA GLU A 170 0.30 -23.28 -10.31
C GLU A 170 1.07 -21.95 -10.24
N TRP A 171 2.01 -21.77 -11.17
CA TRP A 171 2.67 -20.48 -11.38
C TRP A 171 1.88 -19.69 -12.41
N VAL A 172 1.38 -18.51 -12.00
CA VAL A 172 0.64 -17.61 -12.88
C VAL A 172 1.60 -16.55 -13.41
N GLU A 173 1.89 -16.61 -14.70
CA GLU A 173 2.52 -15.48 -15.41
C GLU A 173 1.44 -14.42 -15.65
N GLY A 174 1.45 -13.36 -14.84
CA GLY A 174 0.45 -12.31 -14.92
C GLY A 174 0.82 -11.04 -14.15
N ARG A 175 -0.06 -10.05 -14.25
CA ARG A 175 0.06 -8.71 -13.66
C ARG A 175 -1.17 -8.36 -12.84
N THR A 176 -1.08 -7.40 -11.92
CA THR A 176 -2.22 -7.01 -11.07
C THR A 176 -3.33 -6.31 -11.84
N TRP A 177 -3.01 -5.17 -12.44
CA TRP A 177 -3.85 -4.48 -13.42
C TRP A 177 -3.06 -3.35 -14.11
N ARG A 178 -3.63 -2.73 -15.14
CA ARG A 178 -3.11 -1.49 -15.76
C ARG A 178 -3.76 -0.27 -15.12
N LEU A 179 -2.99 0.80 -14.98
CA LEU A 179 -3.52 2.12 -14.60
C LEU A 179 -4.08 2.80 -15.85
N GLU A 180 -5.40 2.73 -16.01
CA GLU A 180 -6.10 3.17 -17.22
C GLU A 180 -6.43 4.67 -17.18
N VAL A 181 -6.25 5.33 -18.33
CA VAL A 181 -6.66 6.72 -18.50
C VAL A 181 -8.18 6.80 -18.52
N ASP A 182 -8.73 7.65 -17.68
CA ASP A 182 -10.17 7.92 -17.62
C ASP A 182 -10.40 9.41 -17.42
N ASP A 183 -10.94 10.08 -18.44
CA ASP A 183 -11.37 11.46 -18.32
C ASP A 183 -12.81 11.55 -17.79
N ARG A 184 -13.53 10.44 -17.58
CA ARG A 184 -14.92 10.34 -17.11
C ARG A 184 -15.04 9.73 -15.71
N LEU A 185 -14.16 10.11 -14.77
CA LEU A 185 -14.23 9.63 -13.38
C LEU A 185 -15.56 9.94 -12.69
N ASP A 186 -16.27 10.97 -13.14
CA ASP A 186 -17.62 11.29 -12.68
C ASP A 186 -18.64 10.21 -13.05
N LEU A 187 -18.58 9.67 -14.28
CA LEU A 187 -19.39 8.53 -14.68
C LEU A 187 -18.97 7.26 -13.95
N LEU A 188 -17.66 7.02 -13.78
CA LEU A 188 -17.15 5.87 -13.02
C LEU A 188 -17.65 5.89 -11.56
N ARG A 189 -17.70 7.08 -10.93
CA ARG A 189 -18.27 7.25 -9.58
C ARG A 189 -19.77 7.00 -9.54
N GLN A 190 -20.52 7.40 -10.58
CA GLN A 190 -21.96 7.15 -10.67
C GLN A 190 -22.24 5.66 -10.88
N TRP A 191 -21.52 5.02 -11.80
CA TRP A 191 -21.55 3.58 -12.04
C TRP A 191 -21.28 2.79 -10.76
N ARG A 192 -20.22 3.15 -10.02
CA ARG A 192 -19.90 2.50 -8.74
C ARG A 192 -20.99 2.66 -7.66
N ARG A 193 -21.83 3.69 -7.78
CA ARG A 193 -22.99 3.92 -6.90
C ARG A 193 -24.26 3.22 -7.40
N GLY A 194 -24.17 2.41 -8.46
CA GLY A 194 -25.32 1.72 -9.05
C GLY A 194 -26.27 2.64 -9.82
N LYS A 195 -25.84 3.84 -10.22
CA LYS A 195 -26.67 4.72 -11.04
C LYS A 195 -26.64 4.28 -12.50
N THR A 196 -27.77 4.41 -13.19
CA THR A 196 -27.87 4.16 -14.63
C THR A 196 -26.96 5.10 -15.39
N VAL A 197 -25.94 4.55 -16.06
CA VAL A 197 -25.02 5.27 -16.93
C VAL A 197 -24.84 4.50 -18.22
N ASP A 198 -24.52 5.19 -19.29
CA ASP A 198 -24.15 4.59 -20.57
C ASP A 198 -22.80 3.86 -20.43
N GLU A 199 -22.82 2.52 -20.37
CA GLU A 199 -21.64 1.69 -20.10
C GLU A 199 -20.54 1.83 -21.15
N GLN A 200 -20.88 2.23 -22.39
CA GLN A 200 -19.93 2.47 -23.46
C GLN A 200 -19.08 3.72 -23.21
N LYS A 201 -19.60 4.67 -22.42
CA LYS A 201 -18.92 5.93 -22.09
C LYS A 201 -18.15 5.89 -20.77
N VAL A 202 -18.29 4.83 -19.97
CA VAL A 202 -17.57 4.72 -18.69
C VAL A 202 -16.14 4.26 -18.96
N GLY A 203 -15.15 5.01 -18.50
CA GLY A 203 -13.74 4.65 -18.64
C GLY A 203 -13.29 3.53 -17.68
N SER A 204 -11.98 3.29 -17.67
CA SER A 204 -11.31 2.27 -16.83
C SER A 204 -11.94 0.87 -16.93
N PRO A 205 -12.00 0.25 -18.12
CA PRO A 205 -12.66 -1.05 -18.30
C PRO A 205 -12.00 -2.19 -17.51
N GLU A 206 -10.67 -2.24 -17.36
CA GLU A 206 -9.99 -3.28 -16.57
C GLU A 206 -10.26 -3.11 -15.06
N TYR A 207 -10.29 -1.88 -14.56
CA TYR A 207 -10.73 -1.59 -13.19
C TYR A 207 -12.17 -2.09 -12.95
N ARG A 208 -13.08 -1.82 -13.89
CA ARG A 208 -14.48 -2.23 -13.79
C ARG A 208 -14.64 -3.74 -13.84
N ALA A 209 -13.96 -4.39 -14.78
CA ALA A 209 -13.98 -5.84 -14.93
C ALA A 209 -13.45 -6.54 -13.68
N LYS A 210 -12.32 -6.08 -13.14
CA LYS A 210 -11.77 -6.64 -11.91
C LYS A 210 -12.66 -6.38 -10.69
N LEU A 211 -13.30 -5.21 -10.58
CA LEU A 211 -14.28 -4.95 -9.53
C LEU A 211 -15.48 -5.91 -9.61
N ARG A 212 -16.03 -6.13 -10.81
CA ARG A 212 -17.15 -7.07 -11.04
C ARG A 212 -16.72 -8.50 -10.70
N PHE A 213 -15.61 -8.98 -11.25
CA PHE A 213 -15.04 -10.30 -10.96
C PHE A 213 -14.84 -10.52 -9.46
N MET A 214 -14.22 -9.58 -8.75
CA MET A 214 -14.01 -9.71 -7.31
C MET A 214 -15.31 -9.70 -6.51
N SER A 215 -16.31 -8.91 -6.93
CA SER A 215 -17.64 -8.88 -6.29
C SER A 215 -18.37 -10.21 -6.46
N GLU A 216 -18.46 -10.71 -7.70
CA GLU A 216 -19.08 -11.99 -8.03
C GLU A 216 -18.34 -13.16 -7.37
N PHE A 217 -17.01 -13.07 -7.27
CA PHE A 217 -16.21 -14.08 -6.58
C PHE A 217 -16.46 -14.09 -5.07
N VAL A 218 -16.60 -12.91 -4.45
CA VAL A 218 -17.00 -12.80 -3.03
C VAL A 218 -18.39 -13.39 -2.80
N GLU A 219 -19.33 -13.16 -3.72
CA GLU A 219 -20.68 -13.75 -3.67
C GLU A 219 -20.62 -15.27 -3.75
N LEU A 220 -19.89 -15.84 -4.72
CA LEU A 220 -19.65 -17.27 -4.82
C LEU A 220 -19.07 -17.84 -3.51
N LEU A 221 -18.05 -17.19 -2.94
CA LEU A 221 -17.45 -17.64 -1.69
C LEU A 221 -18.45 -17.60 -0.53
N HIS A 222 -19.37 -16.64 -0.49
CA HIS A 222 -20.43 -16.60 0.51
C HIS A 222 -21.47 -17.72 0.34
N GLU A 223 -21.86 -18.02 -0.90
CA GLU A 223 -22.77 -19.11 -1.24
C GLU A 223 -22.19 -20.47 -0.83
N MET A 224 -20.90 -20.70 -1.11
CA MET A 224 -20.17 -21.91 -0.72
C MET A 224 -19.87 -22.01 0.79
N GLY A 225 -20.16 -20.95 1.57
CA GLY A 225 -19.84 -20.89 3.00
C GLY A 225 -18.39 -20.52 3.32
N ALA A 226 -17.57 -20.16 2.33
CA ALA A 226 -16.17 -19.75 2.46
C ALA A 226 -16.01 -18.25 2.85
N TYR A 227 -16.80 -17.78 3.82
CA TYR A 227 -16.88 -16.35 4.19
C TYR A 227 -15.52 -15.71 4.53
N GLU A 228 -14.69 -16.43 5.26
CA GLU A 228 -13.41 -15.89 5.72
C GLU A 228 -12.35 -15.88 4.62
N PHE A 229 -12.52 -16.70 3.58
CA PHE A 229 -11.75 -16.60 2.34
C PHE A 229 -12.18 -15.38 1.52
N ALA A 230 -13.48 -15.08 1.48
CA ALA A 230 -14.04 -13.94 0.75
C ALA A 230 -13.41 -12.60 1.14
N ARG A 231 -13.02 -12.45 2.41
CA ARG A 231 -12.29 -11.28 2.91
C ARG A 231 -11.04 -10.94 2.09
N GLN A 232 -10.33 -11.91 1.54
CA GLN A 232 -9.13 -11.67 0.72
C GLN A 232 -9.44 -11.03 -0.63
N TYR A 233 -10.72 -11.01 -1.02
CA TYR A 233 -11.24 -10.50 -2.28
C TYR A 233 -12.22 -9.35 -2.08
N GLU A 234 -12.54 -8.99 -0.84
CA GLU A 234 -13.41 -7.85 -0.50
C GLU A 234 -12.75 -6.54 -0.91
N TRP A 235 -13.36 -5.85 -1.88
CA TRP A 235 -12.81 -4.66 -2.50
C TRP A 235 -12.52 -3.54 -1.51
N SER A 236 -13.41 -3.34 -0.53
CA SER A 236 -13.32 -2.28 0.48
C SER A 236 -12.18 -2.44 1.48
N THR A 237 -11.44 -3.54 1.45
CA THR A 237 -10.26 -3.74 2.32
C THR A 237 -9.03 -2.97 1.83
N CYS A 238 -9.04 -2.44 0.61
CA CYS A 238 -7.94 -1.70 -0.02
C CYS A 238 -6.63 -2.49 -0.27
N LYS A 239 -6.60 -3.77 0.11
CA LYS A 239 -5.43 -4.67 0.03
C LYS A 239 -5.71 -5.98 -0.71
N SER A 240 -6.93 -6.20 -1.17
CA SER A 240 -7.39 -7.44 -1.81
C SER A 240 -7.03 -7.52 -3.29
N GLN A 241 -6.79 -6.37 -3.92
CA GLN A 241 -6.57 -6.26 -5.37
C GLN A 241 -5.35 -7.06 -5.85
N PRO A 242 -4.23 -7.15 -5.10
CA PRO A 242 -3.11 -8.01 -5.47
C PRO A 242 -3.41 -9.52 -5.48
N ASN A 243 -4.50 -9.96 -4.83
CA ASN A 243 -4.88 -11.37 -4.80
C ASN A 243 -5.62 -11.83 -6.06
N ALA A 244 -5.99 -10.90 -6.95
CA ALA A 244 -6.54 -11.19 -8.26
C ALA A 244 -5.60 -10.64 -9.34
N LEU A 245 -5.02 -11.52 -10.14
CA LEU A 245 -4.12 -11.17 -11.25
C LEU A 245 -4.85 -11.28 -12.58
N LYS A 246 -4.28 -10.68 -13.61
CA LYS A 246 -4.63 -10.88 -15.01
C LYS A 246 -3.50 -11.66 -15.69
N ARG A 247 -3.83 -12.82 -16.24
CA ARG A 247 -2.91 -13.68 -17.00
C ARG A 247 -2.43 -12.96 -18.26
N HIS A 248 -1.16 -13.16 -18.61
CA HIS A 248 -0.64 -12.69 -19.90
C HIS A 248 -1.38 -13.36 -21.07
N GLY A 249 -1.39 -12.69 -22.24
CA GLY A 249 -2.07 -13.17 -23.44
C GLY A 249 -3.55 -12.82 -23.56
N ASN A 250 -4.12 -12.12 -22.57
CA ASN A 250 -5.51 -11.63 -22.58
C ASN A 250 -5.58 -10.10 -22.46
N ASP A 251 -4.55 -9.38 -22.94
CA ASP A 251 -4.46 -7.94 -22.74
C ASP A 251 -5.51 -7.14 -23.53
N ASP A 252 -6.03 -7.70 -24.62
CA ASP A 252 -7.02 -7.05 -25.51
C ASP A 252 -8.44 -7.04 -24.93
N ASP A 253 -8.76 -7.96 -24.01
CA ASP A 253 -10.06 -8.05 -23.35
C ASP A 253 -9.91 -7.77 -21.85
N PRO A 254 -10.46 -6.65 -21.34
CA PRO A 254 -10.42 -6.28 -19.93
C PRO A 254 -10.96 -7.34 -18.95
N ALA A 255 -11.94 -8.14 -19.36
CA ALA A 255 -12.63 -9.12 -18.51
C ALA A 255 -12.01 -10.52 -18.55
N ARG A 256 -11.28 -10.88 -19.60
CA ARG A 256 -10.64 -12.19 -19.72
C ARG A 256 -9.33 -12.31 -18.94
N GLY A 257 -9.03 -13.53 -18.54
CA GLY A 257 -7.77 -13.90 -17.90
C GLY A 257 -7.63 -13.45 -16.44
N LEU A 258 -8.71 -12.97 -15.79
CA LEU A 258 -8.71 -12.66 -14.36
C LEU A 258 -8.65 -13.96 -13.54
N VAL A 259 -7.72 -14.02 -12.59
CA VAL A 259 -7.47 -15.22 -11.77
C VAL A 259 -7.22 -14.85 -10.31
N ALA A 260 -7.91 -15.52 -9.41
CA ALA A 260 -7.72 -15.46 -7.97
C ALA A 260 -6.53 -16.35 -7.54
N VAL A 261 -5.52 -15.78 -6.85
CA VAL A 261 -4.23 -16.46 -6.59
C VAL A 261 -3.89 -16.69 -5.11
N ASP A 262 -4.42 -15.90 -4.16
CA ASP A 262 -4.11 -16.05 -2.73
C ASP A 262 -5.35 -16.44 -1.90
N PHE A 263 -5.23 -17.55 -1.17
CA PHE A 263 -6.31 -18.10 -0.36
C PHE A 263 -5.87 -18.27 1.10
N ARG A 264 -4.73 -17.70 1.52
CA ARG A 264 -4.20 -17.86 2.88
C ARG A 264 -4.17 -16.52 3.61
N ALA A 265 -5.03 -16.41 4.62
CA ALA A 265 -5.10 -15.20 5.41
C ALA A 265 -3.81 -15.04 6.22
N GLY A 266 -3.11 -13.93 6.02
CA GLY A 266 -1.89 -13.63 6.75
C GLY A 266 -2.10 -13.14 8.17
N LEU A 267 -3.29 -12.59 8.50
CA LEU A 267 -3.58 -11.94 9.77
C LEU A 267 -5.01 -12.25 10.24
N ALA A 268 -5.13 -12.69 11.50
CA ALA A 268 -6.41 -12.77 12.19
C ALA A 268 -6.97 -11.36 12.40
N LEU A 269 -8.28 -11.21 12.22
CA LEU A 269 -8.98 -9.98 12.50
C LEU A 269 -9.59 -10.06 13.89
N LEU A 270 -9.16 -9.16 14.77
CA LEU A 270 -9.70 -9.03 16.11
C LEU A 270 -10.84 -8.02 16.10
N PRO A 271 -11.87 -8.17 16.96
CA PRO A 271 -13.06 -7.33 16.92
C PRO A 271 -12.76 -5.84 17.21
N PHE A 272 -11.66 -5.55 17.90
CA PHE A 272 -11.22 -4.20 18.27
C PHE A 272 -10.03 -3.69 17.43
N LEU A 273 -9.52 -4.47 16.47
CA LEU A 273 -8.36 -4.09 15.66
C LEU A 273 -8.64 -4.23 14.16
N PRO A 274 -9.49 -3.36 13.58
CA PRO A 274 -9.72 -3.31 12.15
C PRO A 274 -8.46 -2.86 11.42
N MET A 275 -8.01 -3.66 10.45
CA MET A 275 -6.78 -3.39 9.67
C MET A 275 -7.06 -2.58 8.40
N SER A 276 -8.33 -2.29 8.11
CA SER A 276 -8.79 -1.51 6.96
C SER A 276 -10.23 -1.02 7.19
N PRO A 277 -10.71 0.00 6.46
CA PRO A 277 -12.10 0.46 6.56
C PRO A 277 -13.13 -0.65 6.28
N GLY A 278 -12.85 -1.54 5.33
CA GLY A 278 -13.72 -2.69 5.03
C GLY A 278 -13.80 -3.72 6.16
N ASP A 279 -12.75 -3.83 6.99
CA ASP A 279 -12.71 -4.80 8.08
C ASP A 279 -13.79 -4.54 9.15
N PHE A 280 -14.21 -3.29 9.38
CA PHE A 280 -15.30 -2.98 10.32
C PHE A 280 -16.61 -3.69 9.97
N LYS A 281 -17.00 -3.60 8.69
CA LYS A 281 -18.20 -4.27 8.17
C LYS A 281 -18.08 -5.79 8.30
N LEU A 282 -16.89 -6.33 8.04
CA LEU A 282 -16.61 -7.76 8.14
C LEU A 282 -16.66 -8.27 9.58
N ILE A 283 -16.13 -7.51 10.55
CA ILE A 283 -16.22 -7.82 11.99
C ILE A 283 -17.69 -7.88 12.42
N ILE A 284 -18.48 -6.85 12.09
CA ILE A 284 -19.91 -6.79 12.47
C ILE A 284 -20.67 -7.98 11.87
N LYS A 285 -20.46 -8.28 10.59
CA LYS A 285 -21.06 -9.47 9.94
C LYS A 285 -20.58 -10.78 10.56
N GLY A 286 -19.30 -10.87 10.92
CA GLY A 286 -18.72 -12.03 11.60
C GLY A 286 -19.37 -12.27 12.95
N ILE A 287 -19.51 -11.23 13.77
CA ILE A 287 -20.20 -11.28 15.08
C ILE A 287 -21.64 -11.73 14.89
N GLY A 288 -22.36 -11.20 13.90
CA GLY A 288 -23.72 -11.64 13.56
C GLY A 288 -23.83 -13.12 13.17
N ARG A 289 -22.73 -13.77 12.75
CA ARG A 289 -22.65 -15.21 12.47
C ARG A 289 -22.12 -16.03 13.66
N GLY A 290 -21.88 -15.41 14.80
CA GLY A 290 -21.28 -16.06 15.97
C GLY A 290 -19.75 -16.19 15.93
N SER A 291 -19.08 -15.50 15.02
CA SER A 291 -17.61 -15.49 14.92
C SER A 291 -17.02 -14.17 15.42
N LEU A 292 -16.44 -14.20 16.63
CA LEU A 292 -15.79 -13.03 17.22
C LEU A 292 -14.46 -12.68 16.56
N VAL A 293 -13.74 -13.69 16.05
CA VAL A 293 -12.43 -13.55 15.41
C VAL A 293 -12.49 -14.16 14.03
N GLN A 294 -12.18 -13.35 13.02
CA GLN A 294 -12.33 -13.71 11.60
C GLN A 294 -10.99 -14.21 11.05
N PHE A 295 -10.92 -15.50 10.70
CA PHE A 295 -9.75 -16.14 10.13
C PHE A 295 -10.09 -17.49 9.47
N ASP A 296 -9.84 -17.61 8.16
CA ASP A 296 -9.85 -18.78 7.26
C ASP A 296 -10.83 -19.95 7.46
N ARG A 297 -11.88 -19.80 8.28
CA ARG A 297 -12.86 -20.86 8.57
C ARG A 297 -14.08 -20.76 7.68
N GLY A 298 -14.37 -21.82 6.94
CA GLY A 298 -15.59 -21.96 6.15
C GLY A 298 -16.74 -22.66 6.90
N SER A 299 -17.96 -22.59 6.38
CA SER A 299 -19.08 -23.40 6.85
C SER A 299 -19.14 -24.69 6.02
N ILE A 300 -18.79 -25.81 6.65
CA ILE A 300 -18.81 -27.13 6.01
C ILE A 300 -20.22 -27.53 5.61
N ALA A 301 -21.22 -27.27 6.45
CA ALA A 301 -22.63 -27.54 6.13
C ALA A 301 -23.07 -26.81 4.85
N LYS A 302 -22.73 -25.53 4.70
CA LYS A 302 -23.04 -24.78 3.47
C LYS A 302 -22.31 -25.30 2.24
N LEU A 303 -21.05 -25.73 2.39
CA LEU A 303 -20.33 -26.35 1.30
C LEU A 303 -21.00 -27.67 0.86
N GLU A 304 -21.45 -28.48 1.81
CA GLU A 304 -22.19 -29.72 1.53
C GLU A 304 -23.48 -29.43 0.77
N ASP A 305 -24.26 -28.44 1.21
CA ASP A 305 -25.49 -28.02 0.52
C ASP A 305 -25.19 -27.50 -0.88
N PHE A 306 -24.11 -26.73 -1.06
CA PHE A 306 -23.67 -26.22 -2.35
C PHE A 306 -23.26 -27.37 -3.29
N VAL A 307 -22.45 -28.31 -2.81
CA VAL A 307 -22.02 -29.50 -3.57
C VAL A 307 -23.21 -30.36 -3.97
N ARG A 308 -24.15 -30.60 -3.05
CA ARG A 308 -25.39 -31.36 -3.32
C ARG A 308 -26.24 -30.68 -4.40
N THR A 309 -26.32 -29.36 -4.38
CA THR A 309 -27.08 -28.57 -5.38
C THR A 309 -26.41 -28.56 -6.74
N GLY A 310 -25.07 -28.61 -6.79
CA GLY A 310 -24.29 -28.67 -8.03
C GLY A 310 -24.35 -30.02 -8.76
N GLY A 311 -24.83 -31.08 -8.10
CA GLY A 311 -25.08 -32.38 -8.72
C GLY A 311 -23.84 -33.01 -9.38
N ASP A 312 -23.96 -33.33 -10.67
CA ASP A 312 -22.95 -34.07 -11.44
C ASP A 312 -21.60 -33.33 -11.54
N GLU A 313 -21.58 -32.00 -11.47
CA GLU A 313 -20.35 -31.18 -11.54
C GLU A 313 -19.39 -31.43 -10.36
N PHE A 314 -19.88 -32.07 -9.29
CA PHE A 314 -19.11 -32.40 -8.09
C PHE A 314 -19.07 -33.90 -7.78
N ALA A 315 -19.53 -34.78 -8.68
CA ALA A 315 -19.67 -36.22 -8.43
C ALA A 315 -18.36 -36.90 -8.00
N ASP A 316 -17.21 -36.41 -8.49
CA ASP A 316 -15.87 -36.91 -8.19
C ASP A 316 -15.29 -36.41 -6.85
N THR A 317 -15.99 -35.51 -6.14
CA THR A 317 -15.45 -34.81 -4.96
C THR A 317 -15.83 -35.40 -3.62
N ALA A 318 -16.59 -36.49 -3.58
CA ALA A 318 -17.12 -37.07 -2.34
C ALA A 318 -16.02 -37.46 -1.32
N GLU A 319 -14.97 -38.15 -1.76
CA GLU A 319 -13.84 -38.50 -0.89
C GLU A 319 -13.05 -37.27 -0.45
N MET A 320 -12.89 -36.28 -1.33
CA MET A 320 -12.22 -35.02 -1.01
C MET A 320 -13.00 -34.22 0.05
N LEU A 321 -14.34 -34.23 -0.02
CA LEU A 321 -15.22 -33.61 0.98
C LEU A 321 -15.09 -34.32 2.34
N LYS A 322 -15.03 -35.65 2.34
CA LYS A 322 -14.81 -36.44 3.57
C LYS A 322 -13.44 -36.13 4.19
N GLU A 323 -12.41 -36.02 3.36
CA GLU A 323 -11.07 -35.60 3.82
C GLU A 323 -11.10 -34.19 4.40
N LEU A 324 -11.79 -33.24 3.75
CA LEU A 324 -11.95 -31.87 4.26
C LEU A 324 -12.57 -31.86 5.65
N LYS A 325 -13.66 -32.61 5.86
CA LYS A 325 -14.33 -32.71 7.18
C LYS A 325 -13.36 -33.21 8.25
N ALA A 326 -12.57 -34.25 7.95
CA ALA A 326 -11.59 -34.79 8.88
C ALA A 326 -10.48 -33.78 9.19
N ALA A 327 -9.92 -33.13 8.18
CA ALA A 327 -8.86 -32.13 8.33
C ALA A 327 -9.34 -30.89 9.10
N GLU A 328 -10.54 -30.39 8.83
CA GLU A 328 -11.18 -29.29 9.55
C GLU A 328 -11.48 -29.64 11.00
N GLN A 329 -11.91 -30.87 11.29
CA GLN A 329 -12.14 -31.31 12.65
C GLN A 329 -10.84 -31.32 13.47
N ILE A 330 -9.73 -31.80 12.89
CA ILE A 330 -8.41 -31.74 13.55
C ILE A 330 -7.98 -30.28 13.71
N TYR A 331 -8.09 -29.47 12.65
CA TYR A 331 -7.71 -28.07 12.67
C TYR A 331 -8.47 -27.26 13.75
N ARG A 332 -9.80 -27.32 13.79
CA ARG A 332 -10.61 -26.53 14.75
C ARG A 332 -10.40 -26.96 16.20
N ASN A 333 -10.11 -28.23 16.43
CA ASN A 333 -9.86 -28.78 17.76
C ASN A 333 -8.36 -28.82 18.13
N SER A 334 -7.48 -28.21 17.33
CA SER A 334 -6.02 -28.22 17.57
C SER A 334 -5.54 -27.16 18.56
N ILE A 335 -6.42 -26.22 18.93
CA ILE A 335 -6.11 -25.03 19.72
C ILE A 335 -7.22 -24.74 20.72
N PRO A 336 -6.95 -23.97 21.80
CA PRO A 336 -7.95 -23.67 22.80
C PRO A 336 -9.17 -22.96 22.20
N ASP A 337 -8.94 -21.91 21.40
CA ASP A 337 -9.98 -21.13 20.73
C ASP A 337 -11.23 -20.94 21.61
N VAL A 338 -11.04 -20.14 22.66
CA VAL A 338 -12.06 -19.93 23.70
C VAL A 338 -13.38 -19.43 23.10
N THR A 339 -13.29 -18.74 21.95
CA THR A 339 -14.43 -18.16 21.24
C THR A 339 -15.35 -19.18 20.57
N HIS A 340 -14.89 -20.42 20.31
CA HIS A 340 -15.72 -21.47 19.69
C HIS A 340 -15.83 -22.74 20.55
N ASN A 341 -14.81 -23.05 21.36
CA ASN A 341 -14.84 -24.26 22.19
C ASN A 341 -15.54 -24.04 23.53
N HIS A 342 -15.52 -22.82 24.08
CA HIS A 342 -16.20 -22.45 25.32
C HIS A 342 -16.03 -23.50 26.44
N VAL A 343 -17.14 -23.99 27.00
CA VAL A 343 -17.20 -24.99 28.08
C VAL A 343 -16.60 -26.34 27.71
N ARG A 344 -16.45 -26.69 26.42
CA ARG A 344 -15.82 -27.96 25.99
C ARG A 344 -14.38 -28.08 26.50
N LEU A 345 -13.69 -26.94 26.71
CA LEU A 345 -12.35 -26.91 27.29
C LEU A 345 -12.30 -27.45 28.72
N LEU A 346 -13.41 -27.48 29.45
CA LEU A 346 -13.45 -27.94 30.84
C LEU A 346 -13.64 -29.46 30.97
N TYR A 347 -14.28 -30.11 29.99
CA TYR A 347 -14.67 -31.52 30.12
C TYR A 347 -14.35 -32.42 28.91
N SER A 348 -14.13 -31.87 27.71
CA SER A 348 -13.96 -32.69 26.51
C SER A 348 -12.56 -33.31 26.43
N ARG A 349 -12.46 -34.58 26.83
CA ARG A 349 -11.21 -35.35 26.75
C ARG A 349 -10.69 -35.46 25.31
N GLN A 350 -11.57 -35.65 24.33
CA GLN A 350 -11.19 -35.74 22.92
C GLN A 350 -10.60 -34.44 22.38
N LEU A 351 -11.15 -33.29 22.79
CA LEU A 351 -10.60 -31.97 22.44
C LEU A 351 -9.17 -31.83 22.98
N TRP A 352 -8.95 -32.11 24.26
CA TRP A 352 -7.62 -32.05 24.86
C TRP A 352 -6.61 -32.99 24.20
N LEU A 353 -7.01 -34.23 23.90
CA LEU A 353 -6.15 -35.17 23.17
C LEU A 353 -5.74 -34.61 21.80
N THR A 354 -6.69 -34.05 21.05
CA THR A 354 -6.43 -33.46 19.73
C THR A 354 -5.53 -32.23 19.83
N MET A 355 -5.75 -31.36 20.83
CA MET A 355 -4.93 -30.18 21.08
C MET A 355 -3.48 -30.55 21.40
N LEU A 356 -3.27 -31.53 22.29
CA LEU A 356 -1.94 -31.97 22.70
C LEU A 356 -1.20 -32.67 21.55
N ASP A 357 -1.88 -33.54 20.81
CA ASP A 357 -1.30 -34.21 19.63
C ASP A 357 -0.90 -33.20 18.54
N SER A 358 -1.78 -32.23 18.28
CA SER A 358 -1.51 -31.14 17.33
C SER A 358 -0.38 -30.23 17.82
N ALA A 359 -0.26 -30.00 19.13
CA ALA A 359 0.85 -29.23 19.70
C ALA A 359 2.19 -29.93 19.46
N VAL A 360 2.27 -31.25 19.69
CA VAL A 360 3.47 -32.06 19.42
C VAL A 360 3.82 -32.02 17.94
N THR A 361 2.84 -32.24 17.06
CA THR A 361 3.01 -32.11 15.60
C THR A 361 3.55 -30.73 15.23
N GLY A 362 2.98 -29.66 15.78
CA GLY A 362 3.44 -28.29 15.55
C GLY A 362 4.82 -27.97 16.14
N TRP A 363 5.27 -28.69 17.17
CA TRP A 363 6.65 -28.61 17.64
C TRP A 363 7.61 -29.31 16.68
N ARG A 364 7.21 -30.46 16.11
CA ARG A 364 8.00 -31.18 15.10
C ARG A 364 8.16 -30.36 13.82
N VAL A 365 7.07 -29.79 13.31
CA VAL A 365 7.08 -28.89 12.14
C VAL A 365 8.00 -27.70 12.38
N ARG A 366 7.91 -27.04 13.55
CA ARG A 366 8.79 -25.91 13.90
C ARG A 366 10.22 -26.30 14.28
N ASN A 367 10.54 -27.59 14.20
CA ASN A 367 11.85 -28.15 14.50
C ASN A 367 12.31 -27.82 15.94
N LEU A 368 11.37 -27.90 16.89
CA LEU A 368 11.58 -27.76 18.34
C LEU A 368 11.83 -29.11 19.03
N VAL A 369 11.36 -30.20 18.44
CA VAL A 369 11.52 -31.56 18.95
C VAL A 369 12.13 -32.47 17.87
N ASP A 370 13.01 -33.38 18.29
CA ASP A 370 13.48 -34.50 17.47
C ASP A 370 12.49 -35.68 17.51
N GLU A 371 12.72 -36.69 16.67
CA GLU A 371 11.80 -37.85 16.52
C GLU A 371 11.64 -38.63 17.82
N HIS A 372 12.72 -38.76 18.59
CA HIS A 372 12.69 -39.46 19.87
C HIS A 372 11.82 -38.72 20.90
N HIS A 373 11.98 -37.39 21.02
CA HIS A 373 11.16 -36.59 21.93
C HIS A 373 9.71 -36.46 21.43
N GLU A 374 9.48 -36.43 20.12
CA GLU A 374 8.14 -36.51 19.56
C GLU A 374 7.40 -37.77 20.04
N TRP A 375 8.02 -38.95 19.88
CA TRP A 375 7.46 -40.21 20.35
C TRP A 375 7.19 -40.18 21.87
N ARG A 376 8.15 -39.66 22.66
CA ARG A 376 8.01 -39.56 24.11
C ARG A 376 6.85 -38.66 24.53
N PHE A 377 6.67 -37.51 23.88
CA PHE A 377 5.58 -36.58 24.17
C PHE A 377 4.22 -37.14 23.76
N ARG A 378 4.13 -37.85 22.62
CA ARG A 378 2.88 -38.53 22.22
C ARG A 378 2.44 -39.59 23.22
N ASN A 379 3.39 -40.26 23.89
CA ASN A 379 3.10 -41.28 24.91
C ASN A 379 2.94 -40.74 26.35
N SER A 380 3.17 -39.43 26.59
CA SER A 380 3.10 -38.85 27.94
C SER A 380 2.44 -37.48 27.96
N THR A 381 1.17 -37.46 28.38
CA THR A 381 0.38 -36.23 28.57
C THR A 381 1.06 -35.24 29.52
N THR A 382 1.61 -35.72 30.63
CA THR A 382 2.26 -34.88 31.65
C THR A 382 3.48 -34.16 31.08
N GLN A 383 4.33 -34.87 30.32
CA GLN A 383 5.51 -34.25 29.71
C GLN A 383 5.13 -33.25 28.62
N THR A 384 4.08 -33.55 27.84
CA THR A 384 3.54 -32.64 26.84
C THR A 384 3.01 -31.35 27.47
N LEU A 385 2.24 -31.46 28.57
CA LEU A 385 1.75 -30.30 29.31
C LEU A 385 2.90 -29.48 29.91
N LEU A 386 3.90 -30.12 30.53
CA LEU A 386 5.06 -29.42 31.06
C LEU A 386 5.87 -28.72 29.96
N PHE A 387 6.03 -29.36 28.79
CA PHE A 387 6.69 -28.74 27.65
C PHE A 387 5.90 -27.54 27.11
N LEU A 388 4.57 -27.62 27.11
CA LEU A 388 3.68 -26.53 26.72
C LEU A 388 3.81 -25.34 27.68
N THR A 389 3.77 -25.57 29.01
CA THR A 389 3.84 -24.51 30.03
C THR A 389 5.20 -23.79 30.03
N VAL A 390 6.31 -24.52 29.88
CA VAL A 390 7.64 -23.92 29.67
C VAL A 390 7.63 -22.98 28.47
N GLY A 391 6.84 -23.30 27.45
CA GLY A 391 6.67 -22.46 26.27
C GLY A 391 6.01 -21.11 26.48
N LEU A 392 5.29 -20.92 27.60
CA LEU A 392 4.62 -19.67 27.97
C LEU A 392 5.60 -18.65 28.58
N ILE A 393 6.77 -19.08 29.04
CA ILE A 393 7.80 -18.20 29.60
C ILE A 393 8.35 -17.29 28.49
N PRO A 394 8.17 -15.95 28.58
CA PRO A 394 8.66 -15.03 27.56
C PRO A 394 10.17 -15.14 27.38
N PHE A 395 10.63 -15.09 26.12
CA PHE A 395 12.03 -15.17 25.68
C PHE A 395 12.77 -16.49 25.99
N LEU A 396 12.75 -16.96 27.24
CA LEU A 396 13.46 -18.15 27.71
C LEU A 396 12.76 -19.46 27.34
N GLY A 397 11.43 -19.48 27.26
CA GLY A 397 10.67 -20.71 27.01
C GLY A 397 11.01 -21.39 25.68
N LYS A 398 11.38 -20.61 24.65
CA LYS A 398 11.85 -21.17 23.37
C LYS A 398 13.24 -21.80 23.47
N LEU A 399 14.13 -21.20 24.26
CA LEU A 399 15.49 -21.71 24.46
C LEU A 399 15.44 -23.02 25.25
N VAL A 400 14.73 -23.03 26.39
CA VAL A 400 14.58 -24.21 27.26
C VAL A 400 13.94 -25.36 26.49
N ARG A 401 12.85 -25.10 25.74
CA ARG A 401 12.21 -26.13 24.90
C ARG A 401 13.13 -26.72 23.84
N ARG A 402 14.02 -25.93 23.23
CA ARG A 402 14.99 -26.45 22.25
C ARG A 402 16.06 -27.30 22.91
N ILE A 403 16.55 -26.90 24.08
CA ILE A 403 17.49 -27.70 24.85
C ILE A 403 16.80 -29.01 25.25
N TRP A 404 15.60 -28.96 25.79
CA TRP A 404 14.90 -30.18 26.19
C TRP A 404 14.52 -31.07 25.00
N GLY A 405 13.91 -30.54 23.94
CA GLY A 405 13.35 -31.33 22.85
C GLY A 405 14.35 -31.80 21.80
N ARG A 406 15.59 -31.29 21.78
CA ARG A 406 16.56 -31.57 20.71
C ARG A 406 17.97 -31.87 21.19
N ALA A 407 18.45 -33.06 20.85
CA ALA A 407 19.79 -33.53 21.22
C ALA A 407 20.93 -32.63 20.69
N ASP A 408 20.82 -32.14 19.46
CA ASP A 408 21.84 -31.29 18.82
C ASP A 408 21.97 -29.93 19.52
N TRP A 409 20.86 -29.32 19.95
CA TRP A 409 20.89 -28.08 20.72
C TRP A 409 21.42 -28.25 22.13
N ARG A 410 21.14 -29.38 22.81
CA ARG A 410 21.79 -29.69 24.11
C ARG A 410 23.29 -29.75 23.98
N ARG A 411 23.78 -30.52 23.02
CA ARG A 411 25.22 -30.65 22.74
C ARG A 411 25.83 -29.30 22.36
N HIS A 412 25.13 -28.49 21.56
CA HIS A 412 25.58 -27.16 21.18
C HIS A 412 25.81 -26.24 22.37
N TYR A 413 24.82 -26.08 23.26
CA TYR A 413 24.95 -25.21 24.41
C TYR A 413 25.90 -25.79 25.47
N GLY A 414 25.89 -27.10 25.69
CA GLY A 414 26.86 -27.77 26.56
C GLY A 414 28.31 -27.53 26.10
N ALA A 415 28.58 -27.65 24.80
CA ALA A 415 29.91 -27.40 24.25
C ALA A 415 30.30 -25.91 24.23
N MET A 416 29.33 -24.99 24.10
CA MET A 416 29.60 -23.56 24.25
C MET A 416 30.07 -23.20 25.66
N LEU A 417 29.51 -23.84 26.69
CA LEU A 417 29.90 -23.61 28.09
C LEU A 417 31.17 -24.39 28.47
N GLY A 418 31.36 -25.58 27.91
CA GLY A 418 32.49 -26.46 28.25
C GLY A 418 33.77 -26.28 27.41
N SER A 419 33.72 -25.55 26.28
CA SER A 419 34.89 -25.38 25.40
C SER A 419 34.97 -23.98 24.82
N TRP A 420 36.01 -23.24 25.20
CA TRP A 420 36.29 -21.91 24.65
C TRP A 420 36.49 -21.92 23.12
N GLY A 421 37.19 -22.93 22.59
CA GLY A 421 37.37 -23.11 21.15
C GLY A 421 36.04 -23.31 20.42
N TYR A 422 35.12 -24.09 21.00
CA TYR A 422 33.77 -24.23 20.45
C TYR A 422 32.96 -22.94 20.55
N PHE A 423 33.02 -22.22 21.67
CA PHE A 423 32.37 -20.92 21.85
C PHE A 423 32.80 -19.91 20.78
N LEU A 424 34.11 -19.78 20.52
CA LEU A 424 34.63 -18.89 19.48
C LEU A 424 34.15 -19.30 18.08
N ARG A 425 34.15 -20.60 17.75
CA ARG A 425 33.57 -21.10 16.49
C ARG A 425 32.07 -20.79 16.39
N ALA A 426 31.32 -20.96 17.49
CA ALA A 426 29.89 -20.66 17.55
C ALA A 426 29.61 -19.17 17.34
N MET A 427 30.43 -18.29 17.93
CA MET A 427 30.36 -16.84 17.71
C MET A 427 30.65 -16.48 16.25
N ARG A 428 31.74 -16.99 15.65
CA ARG A 428 32.06 -16.74 14.23
C ARG A 428 30.95 -17.21 13.28
N ALA A 429 30.40 -18.40 13.53
CA ALA A 429 29.27 -18.92 12.76
C ALA A 429 27.99 -18.08 12.95
N ARG A 430 27.74 -17.59 14.17
CA ARG A 430 26.61 -16.68 14.45
C ARG A 430 26.76 -15.34 13.73
N VAL A 431 27.98 -14.82 13.64
CA VAL A 431 28.31 -13.64 12.84
C VAL A 431 28.00 -13.90 11.37
N ALA A 432 28.51 -14.99 10.78
CA ALA A 432 28.23 -15.34 9.38
C ALA A 432 26.70 -15.44 9.12
N GLU A 433 25.97 -16.15 9.97
CA GLU A 433 24.51 -16.29 9.87
C GLU A 433 23.77 -14.95 9.91
N LYS A 434 24.18 -14.02 10.79
CA LYS A 434 23.54 -12.70 10.92
C LYS A 434 23.93 -11.77 9.77
N VAL A 435 25.17 -11.83 9.30
CA VAL A 435 25.66 -11.08 8.15
C VAL A 435 24.96 -11.51 6.87
N THR A 436 24.67 -12.80 6.67
CA THR A 436 23.85 -13.28 5.55
C THR A 436 22.48 -12.59 5.54
N VAL A 437 21.84 -12.46 6.70
CA VAL A 437 20.54 -11.76 6.82
C VAL A 437 20.68 -10.27 6.52
N TRP A 438 21.77 -9.62 6.95
CA TRP A 438 22.01 -8.21 6.64
C TRP A 438 22.28 -7.97 5.16
N HIS A 439 23.07 -8.84 4.52
CA HIS A 439 23.37 -8.77 3.11
C HIS A 439 22.11 -8.96 2.25
N ARG A 440 21.30 -9.99 2.54
CA ARG A 440 19.99 -10.21 1.90
C ARG A 440 19.01 -9.04 2.06
N ALA A 441 19.14 -8.27 3.14
CA ALA A 441 18.32 -7.10 3.41
C ALA A 441 18.88 -5.80 2.78
N GLY A 442 19.95 -5.87 1.98
CA GLY A 442 20.61 -4.72 1.37
C GLY A 442 21.33 -3.80 2.36
N ARG A 443 21.59 -4.27 3.60
CA ARG A 443 22.29 -3.49 4.64
C ARG A 443 23.80 -3.42 4.43
N LEU A 444 24.35 -4.42 3.75
CA LEU A 444 25.78 -4.57 3.45
C LEU A 444 25.92 -4.93 1.98
N ASP A 445 26.87 -4.32 1.29
CA ASP A 445 27.31 -4.79 -0.02
C ASP A 445 28.12 -6.10 0.09
N ASP A 446 28.47 -6.67 -1.05
CA ASP A 446 29.20 -7.93 -1.17
C ASP A 446 30.52 -7.93 -0.38
N LYS A 447 31.35 -6.90 -0.59
CA LYS A 447 32.69 -6.80 0.01
C LYS A 447 32.61 -6.57 1.52
N HIS A 448 31.75 -5.67 1.96
CA HIS A 448 31.53 -5.37 3.37
C HIS A 448 30.91 -6.56 4.09
N ALA A 449 30.01 -7.34 3.46
CA ALA A 449 29.49 -8.56 4.06
C ALA A 449 30.61 -9.53 4.43
N LEU A 450 31.51 -9.86 3.50
CA LEU A 450 32.64 -10.76 3.77
C LEU A 450 33.61 -10.20 4.82
N THR A 451 33.82 -8.88 4.79
CA THR A 451 34.70 -8.14 5.70
C THR A 451 34.16 -8.11 7.14
N VAL A 452 32.87 -7.84 7.32
CA VAL A 452 32.18 -7.86 8.63
C VAL A 452 32.08 -9.29 9.14
N ALA A 453 31.87 -10.27 8.26
CA ALA A 453 31.86 -11.68 8.65
C ALA A 453 33.22 -12.20 9.13
N GLY A 454 34.33 -11.60 8.65
CA GLY A 454 35.69 -11.97 9.04
C GLY A 454 36.13 -11.47 10.42
N ALA A 455 35.46 -10.45 10.99
CA ALA A 455 35.90 -9.80 12.23
C ALA A 455 34.73 -9.53 13.21
N ILE A 456 34.77 -10.18 14.38
CA ILE A 456 33.73 -10.04 15.42
C ILE A 456 33.59 -8.58 15.88
N GLY A 457 34.69 -7.84 16.04
CA GLY A 457 34.65 -6.44 16.44
C GLY A 457 33.86 -5.55 15.46
N ARG A 458 34.04 -5.76 14.15
CA ARG A 458 33.27 -5.04 13.12
C ARG A 458 31.79 -5.40 13.20
N PHE A 459 31.47 -6.68 13.37
CA PHE A 459 30.09 -7.12 13.57
C PHE A 459 29.42 -6.43 14.77
N LEU A 460 30.12 -6.33 15.90
CA LEU A 460 29.59 -5.66 17.10
C LEU A 460 29.32 -4.18 16.87
N GLY A 461 30.14 -3.49 16.07
CA GLY A 461 29.88 -2.10 15.67
C GLY A 461 28.62 -1.92 14.81
N HIS A 462 28.28 -2.89 13.95
CA HIS A 462 27.06 -2.85 13.14
C HIS A 462 25.79 -3.24 13.92
N LEU A 463 25.93 -4.02 15.00
CA LEU A 463 24.80 -4.57 15.74
C LEU A 463 23.82 -3.51 16.29
N PRO A 464 24.24 -2.45 17.00
CA PRO A 464 23.31 -1.43 17.50
C PRO A 464 22.62 -0.67 16.36
N LEU A 465 23.34 -0.42 15.26
CA LEU A 465 22.79 0.26 14.08
C LEU A 465 21.79 -0.61 13.30
N SER A 466 21.75 -1.93 13.54
CA SER A 466 20.85 -2.85 12.85
C SER A 466 19.37 -2.67 13.22
N ILE A 467 19.06 -1.91 14.27
CA ILE A 467 17.69 -1.52 14.64
C ILE A 467 17.10 -0.54 13.62
N LEU A 468 17.94 0.28 12.98
CA LEU A 468 17.53 1.25 11.98
C LEU A 468 17.04 0.57 10.68
N PRO A 469 16.20 1.25 9.87
CA PRO A 469 15.86 0.80 8.52
C PRO A 469 17.11 0.50 7.69
N ALA A 470 17.02 -0.49 6.78
CA ALA A 470 18.19 -1.01 6.07
C ALA A 470 18.99 0.07 5.33
N GLY A 471 18.30 0.99 4.65
CA GLY A 471 18.95 2.12 3.96
C GLY A 471 19.70 3.06 4.89
N LEU A 472 19.16 3.35 6.08
CA LEU A 472 19.82 4.22 7.05
C LEU A 472 21.00 3.51 7.73
N HIS A 473 20.85 2.20 8.01
CA HIS A 473 21.96 1.38 8.50
C HIS A 473 23.12 1.37 7.52
N ARG A 474 22.85 1.15 6.22
CA ARG A 474 23.88 1.21 5.17
C ARG A 474 24.48 2.61 5.03
N PHE A 475 23.65 3.65 5.06
CA PHE A 475 24.12 5.05 5.02
C PHE A 475 25.12 5.39 6.14
N LEU A 476 24.89 4.89 7.36
CA LEU A 476 25.78 5.14 8.50
C LEU A 476 27.03 4.25 8.51
N THR A 477 27.03 3.12 7.81
CA THR A 477 28.12 2.14 7.90
C THR A 477 28.99 2.02 6.65
N ASP A 478 28.48 2.39 5.49
CA ASP A 478 29.17 2.33 4.20
C ASP A 478 29.42 3.75 3.69
N ASN A 479 30.68 4.16 3.70
CA ASN A 479 31.09 5.50 3.25
C ASN A 479 30.88 5.70 1.74
N ASN A 480 31.03 4.65 0.93
CA ASN A 480 30.82 4.74 -0.51
C ASN A 480 29.34 4.93 -0.81
N PHE A 481 28.48 4.10 -0.22
CA PHE A 481 27.03 4.27 -0.33
C PHE A 481 26.56 5.62 0.20
N ARG A 482 27.12 6.10 1.33
CA ARG A 482 26.83 7.44 1.86
C ARG A 482 27.21 8.51 0.86
N ARG A 483 28.42 8.45 0.31
CA ARG A 483 28.91 9.40 -0.69
C ARG A 483 28.06 9.35 -1.95
N GLU A 484 27.75 8.17 -2.47
CA GLU A 484 26.88 7.98 -3.64
C GLU A 484 25.47 8.50 -3.40
N LYS A 485 24.87 8.24 -2.23
CA LYS A 485 23.54 8.76 -1.88
C LYS A 485 23.55 10.26 -1.69
N LEU A 486 24.59 10.84 -1.07
CA LEU A 486 24.75 12.29 -0.99
C LEU A 486 24.95 12.92 -2.37
N ILE A 487 25.78 12.31 -3.24
CA ILE A 487 25.92 12.71 -4.64
C ILE A 487 24.58 12.59 -5.36
N TYR A 488 23.84 11.51 -5.17
CA TYR A 488 22.52 11.29 -5.76
C TYR A 488 21.51 12.35 -5.33
N ILE A 489 21.52 12.74 -4.06
CA ILE A 489 20.57 13.71 -3.49
C ILE A 489 20.97 15.15 -3.85
N PHE A 490 22.26 15.50 -3.76
CA PHE A 490 22.73 16.88 -3.88
C PHE A 490 23.37 17.20 -5.25
N VAL A 491 24.12 16.28 -5.84
CA VAL A 491 24.90 16.53 -7.07
C VAL A 491 24.14 16.10 -8.32
N ARG A 492 23.40 14.98 -8.29
CA ARG A 492 22.65 14.47 -9.45
C ARG A 492 21.60 15.47 -9.93
N PRO A 493 20.81 16.16 -9.07
CA PRO A 493 19.90 17.20 -9.53
C PRO A 493 20.63 18.33 -10.26
N VAL A 494 21.77 18.78 -9.74
CA VAL A 494 22.59 19.83 -10.37
C VAL A 494 23.14 19.35 -11.72
N ARG A 495 23.66 18.11 -11.79
CA ARG A 495 24.13 17.52 -13.05
C ARG A 495 23.01 17.33 -14.06
N LEU A 496 21.82 16.89 -13.63
CA LEU A 496 20.63 16.77 -14.47
C LEU A 496 20.16 18.15 -14.96
N TYR A 497 20.35 19.22 -14.19
CA TYR A 497 20.04 20.58 -14.63
C TYR A 497 20.95 21.03 -15.79
N PHE A 498 22.27 20.77 -15.71
CA PHE A 498 23.23 21.23 -16.70
C PHE A 498 23.47 20.29 -17.89
N SER A 499 23.30 18.97 -17.72
CA SER A 499 23.62 18.00 -18.77
C SER A 499 22.37 17.46 -19.48
N ARG A 500 22.25 17.78 -20.77
CA ARG A 500 21.20 17.23 -21.65
C ARG A 500 21.29 15.72 -21.78
N HIS A 501 22.47 15.19 -22.07
CA HIS A 501 22.70 13.77 -22.23
C HIS A 501 22.32 12.95 -20.98
N LEU A 502 22.63 13.45 -19.77
CA LEU A 502 22.24 12.77 -18.53
C LEU A 502 20.72 12.76 -18.30
N ARG A 503 19.99 13.80 -18.73
CA ARG A 503 18.51 13.82 -18.65
C ARG A 503 17.89 12.82 -19.62
N GLU A 504 18.44 12.75 -20.82
CA GLU A 504 18.02 11.81 -21.86
C GLU A 504 18.22 10.37 -21.39
N GLN A 505 19.42 10.06 -20.88
CA GLN A 505 19.70 8.75 -20.31
C GLN A 505 18.80 8.44 -19.11
N TRP A 506 18.59 9.42 -18.21
CA TRP A 506 17.72 9.24 -17.06
C TRP A 506 16.29 8.88 -17.47
N LEU A 507 15.74 9.53 -18.49
CA LEU A 507 14.41 9.21 -19.01
C LEU A 507 14.39 7.84 -19.72
N ARG A 508 15.44 7.49 -20.49
CA ARG A 508 15.58 6.15 -21.10
C ARG A 508 15.61 5.04 -20.06
N ASP A 509 16.37 5.23 -18.97
CA ASP A 509 16.44 4.28 -17.85
C ASP A 509 15.07 4.13 -17.18
N MET A 510 14.36 5.23 -16.97
CA MET A 510 12.99 5.21 -16.44
C MET A 510 12.02 4.47 -17.36
N VAL A 511 12.06 4.75 -18.67
CA VAL A 511 11.21 4.05 -19.66
C VAL A 511 11.52 2.56 -19.66
N GLN A 512 12.79 2.16 -19.65
CA GLN A 512 13.19 0.76 -19.61
C GLN A 512 12.76 0.06 -18.32
N GLU A 513 12.88 0.75 -17.18
CA GLU A 513 12.34 0.27 -15.91
C GLU A 513 10.81 0.15 -15.96
N GLY A 514 10.13 1.11 -16.59
CA GLY A 514 8.69 1.10 -16.86
C GLY A 514 8.24 -0.10 -17.69
N LYS A 515 8.97 -0.41 -18.76
CA LYS A 515 8.77 -1.61 -19.60
C LYS A 515 8.96 -2.89 -18.78
N THR A 516 10.06 -2.96 -18.02
CA THR A 516 10.38 -4.12 -17.17
C THR A 516 9.36 -4.32 -16.05
N LYS A 517 8.79 -3.23 -15.51
CA LYS A 517 7.73 -3.26 -14.51
C LYS A 517 6.32 -3.41 -15.12
N HIS A 518 6.20 -3.49 -16.45
CA HIS A 518 4.93 -3.52 -17.19
C HIS A 518 3.98 -2.37 -16.86
N ILE A 519 4.54 -1.21 -16.51
CA ILE A 519 3.79 0.04 -16.28
C ILE A 519 3.46 0.71 -17.62
N LEU A 520 4.25 0.42 -18.65
CA LEU A 520 4.22 1.06 -19.95
C LEU A 520 4.10 0.01 -21.06
N ALA A 521 3.20 0.22 -22.03
CA ALA A 521 3.13 -0.61 -23.23
C ALA A 521 4.28 -0.28 -24.19
N ASP A 522 4.63 -1.21 -25.08
CA ASP A 522 5.76 -1.03 -26.00
C ASP A 522 5.55 0.17 -26.93
N ASP A 523 4.36 0.33 -27.51
CA ASP A 523 4.01 1.46 -28.40
C ASP A 523 4.16 2.83 -27.72
N ASP A 524 3.78 2.91 -26.43
CA ASP A 524 3.92 4.13 -25.64
C ASP A 524 5.36 4.42 -25.26
N ALA A 525 6.16 3.37 -25.03
CA ALA A 525 7.59 3.52 -24.79
C ALA A 525 8.29 4.08 -26.03
N GLU A 526 7.94 3.57 -27.22
CA GLU A 526 8.47 4.09 -28.49
C GLU A 526 8.07 5.54 -28.71
N THR A 527 6.80 5.88 -28.46
CA THR A 527 6.30 7.26 -28.54
C THR A 527 7.04 8.21 -27.57
N ILE A 528 7.32 7.77 -26.33
CA ILE A 528 8.07 8.60 -25.37
C ILE A 528 9.52 8.80 -25.83
N LEU A 529 10.14 7.76 -26.38
CA LEU A 529 11.52 7.80 -26.84
C LEU A 529 11.69 8.63 -28.13
N SER A 530 10.69 8.69 -29.01
CA SER A 530 10.74 9.50 -30.23
C SER A 530 10.68 11.00 -29.95
N HIS A 531 10.01 11.43 -28.88
CA HIS A 531 9.90 12.84 -28.48
C HIS A 531 11.04 13.31 -27.55
N LEU A 532 12.02 12.45 -27.26
CA LEU A 532 12.99 12.66 -26.20
C LEU A 532 13.99 13.80 -26.50
N GLU A 533 14.22 14.06 -27.79
CA GLU A 533 15.08 15.15 -28.28
C GLU A 533 14.36 16.50 -28.36
N GLU A 534 13.04 16.53 -28.10
CA GLU A 534 12.28 17.77 -28.23
C GLU A 534 12.68 18.80 -27.15
N PRO A 535 12.88 20.07 -27.53
CA PRO A 535 13.30 21.11 -26.60
C PRO A 535 12.37 21.30 -25.40
N TYR A 536 11.08 21.01 -25.55
CA TYR A 536 10.10 21.15 -24.47
C TYR A 536 10.21 20.01 -23.43
N VAL A 537 10.45 18.77 -23.87
CA VAL A 537 10.70 17.63 -22.97
C VAL A 537 11.94 17.88 -22.11
N GLN A 538 13.00 18.42 -22.70
CA GLN A 538 14.20 18.79 -21.96
C GLN A 538 13.92 19.86 -20.88
N ARG A 539 13.15 20.90 -21.22
CA ARG A 539 12.73 21.94 -20.26
C ARG A 539 11.84 21.40 -19.15
N TYR A 540 10.96 20.46 -19.47
CA TYR A 540 10.15 19.75 -18.48
C TYR A 540 11.01 18.99 -17.47
N LEU A 541 11.97 18.19 -17.96
CA LEU A 541 12.87 17.42 -17.09
C LEU A 541 13.70 18.34 -16.17
N ILE A 542 14.21 19.45 -16.70
CA ILE A 542 14.90 20.49 -15.89
C ILE A 542 13.95 21.05 -14.83
N SER A 543 12.74 21.41 -15.22
CA SER A 543 11.77 22.04 -14.32
C SER A 543 11.34 21.10 -13.19
N LEU A 544 11.16 19.81 -13.49
CA LEU A 544 10.86 18.78 -12.51
C LEU A 544 12.01 18.63 -11.47
N VAL A 545 13.26 18.70 -11.92
CA VAL A 545 14.44 18.71 -11.05
C VAL A 545 14.47 19.95 -10.16
N VAL A 546 14.24 21.15 -10.72
CA VAL A 546 14.19 22.40 -9.93
C VAL A 546 13.05 22.34 -8.90
N HIS A 547 11.88 21.84 -9.30
CA HIS A 547 10.73 21.70 -8.40
C HIS A 547 11.05 20.75 -7.24
N LEU A 548 11.76 19.64 -7.48
CA LEU A 548 12.24 18.74 -6.43
C LEU A 548 13.23 19.43 -5.48
N LEU A 549 14.17 20.21 -6.03
CA LEU A 549 15.17 20.96 -5.24
C LEU A 549 14.55 22.04 -4.35
N THR A 550 13.37 22.55 -4.69
CA THR A 550 12.66 23.54 -3.87
C THR A 550 11.88 22.94 -2.69
N LEU A 551 11.66 21.62 -2.64
CA LEU A 551 10.93 20.96 -1.56
C LEU A 551 11.51 21.23 -0.15
N PRO A 552 12.83 21.10 0.10
CA PRO A 552 13.40 21.35 1.43
C PRO A 552 13.49 22.84 1.78
N VAL A 553 13.41 23.76 0.81
CA VAL A 553 13.65 25.20 1.04
C VAL A 553 12.74 25.76 2.12
N THR A 554 11.47 25.38 2.13
CA THR A 554 10.54 25.84 3.18
C THR A 554 10.96 25.38 4.57
N GLN A 555 11.44 24.13 4.71
CA GLN A 555 11.87 23.61 6.02
C GLN A 555 13.16 24.29 6.48
N ILE A 556 14.10 24.52 5.55
CA ILE A 556 15.35 25.23 5.83
C ILE A 556 15.05 26.65 6.29
N VAL A 557 14.19 27.39 5.56
CA VAL A 557 13.83 28.77 5.93
C VAL A 557 13.04 28.79 7.24
N SER A 558 12.07 27.90 7.45
CA SER A 558 11.29 27.90 8.69
C SER A 558 12.15 27.60 9.92
N VAL A 559 13.08 26.64 9.80
CA VAL A 559 14.00 26.30 10.89
C VAL A 559 15.00 27.43 11.12
N ALA A 560 15.54 28.04 10.05
CA ALA A 560 16.45 29.18 10.18
C ALA A 560 15.78 30.38 10.87
N VAL A 561 14.57 30.75 10.45
CA VAL A 561 13.81 31.86 11.08
C VAL A 561 13.47 31.54 12.53
N ALA A 562 13.03 30.31 12.83
CA ALA A 562 12.76 29.88 14.20
C ALA A 562 14.03 29.90 15.07
N ALA A 563 15.16 29.46 14.53
CA ALA A 563 16.45 29.48 15.23
C ALA A 563 16.94 30.90 15.48
N ILE A 564 16.87 31.79 14.48
CA ILE A 564 17.20 33.21 14.62
C ILE A 564 16.32 33.86 15.69
N TYR A 565 15.01 33.60 15.68
CA TYR A 565 14.08 34.11 16.69
C TYR A 565 14.45 33.62 18.10
N TYR A 566 14.67 32.32 18.27
CA TYR A 566 15.07 31.74 19.56
C TYR A 566 16.41 32.31 20.06
N LEU A 567 17.40 32.46 19.18
CA LEU A 567 18.72 32.99 19.55
C LEU A 567 18.68 34.47 19.93
N THR A 568 17.81 35.26 19.28
CA THR A 568 17.65 36.70 19.56
C THR A 568 16.77 37.00 20.77
N HIS A 569 15.87 36.08 21.15
CA HIS A 569 14.93 36.24 22.26
C HIS A 569 15.16 35.23 23.37
N ARG A 570 16.41 34.79 23.57
CA ARG A 570 16.78 33.70 24.49
C ARG A 570 16.36 33.93 25.95
N ASN A 571 16.15 35.19 26.34
CA ASN A 571 15.76 35.59 27.69
C ASN A 571 14.24 35.60 27.91
N ASP A 572 13.43 35.41 26.86
CA ASP A 572 11.97 35.31 26.97
C ASP A 572 11.56 33.84 27.23
N PRO A 573 10.86 33.54 28.34
CA PRO A 573 10.35 32.20 28.65
C PRO A 573 9.47 31.59 27.54
N GLY A 574 8.82 32.43 26.73
CA GLY A 574 7.93 32.03 25.63
C GLY A 574 8.63 31.81 24.28
N ALA A 575 9.92 32.12 24.15
CA ALA A 575 10.61 32.14 22.86
C ALA A 575 10.62 30.78 22.13
N TRP A 576 10.71 29.69 22.88
CA TRP A 576 10.61 28.33 22.31
C TRP A 576 9.22 28.05 21.73
N ALA A 577 8.16 28.45 22.43
CA ALA A 577 6.78 28.27 21.97
C ALA A 577 6.50 29.09 20.70
N ILE A 578 7.03 30.32 20.63
CA ILE A 578 6.92 31.17 19.44
C ILE A 578 7.76 30.59 18.28
N GLY A 579 8.97 30.07 18.56
CA GLY A 579 9.79 29.37 17.57
C GLY A 579 9.08 28.15 16.96
N LEU A 580 8.40 27.34 17.79
CA LEU A 580 7.53 26.26 17.32
C LEU A 580 6.32 26.79 16.53
N GLY A 581 5.73 27.90 16.99
CA GLY A 581 4.65 28.59 16.29
C GLY A 581 5.05 29.06 14.89
N ILE A 582 6.27 29.55 14.70
CA ILE A 582 6.83 29.93 13.39
C ILE A 582 6.92 28.70 12.49
N ILE A 583 7.47 27.58 12.98
CA ILE A 583 7.53 26.33 12.21
C ILE A 583 6.12 25.89 11.82
N GLY A 584 5.19 25.90 12.76
CA GLY A 584 3.78 25.58 12.54
C GLY A 584 3.13 26.48 11.48
N LEU A 585 3.34 27.79 11.55
CA LEU A 585 2.82 28.77 10.60
C LEU A 585 3.27 28.45 9.17
N PHE A 586 4.59 28.28 8.95
CA PHE A 586 5.13 27.88 7.65
C PHE A 586 4.60 26.52 7.17
N GLN A 587 4.09 25.67 8.08
CA GLN A 587 3.40 24.46 7.67
C GLN A 587 2.03 24.69 7.05
N VAL A 588 1.27 25.68 7.51
CA VAL A 588 -0.12 25.94 7.09
C VAL A 588 -0.26 26.97 5.97
N VAL A 589 0.73 27.86 5.77
CA VAL A 589 0.63 28.88 4.73
C VAL A 589 0.62 28.23 3.34
N PRO A 590 -0.35 28.58 2.46
CA PRO A 590 -0.48 27.98 1.13
C PRO A 590 0.66 28.37 0.17
N ILE A 591 1.29 29.52 0.41
CA ILE A 591 2.49 30.00 -0.30
C ILE A 591 3.64 29.98 0.69
N SER A 592 4.68 29.22 0.38
CA SER A 592 5.86 29.05 1.22
C SER A 592 7.11 29.51 0.48
N PRO A 593 8.26 29.70 1.16
CA PRO A 593 9.50 30.10 0.49
C PRO A 593 9.87 29.19 -0.68
N GLY A 594 9.77 27.87 -0.51
CA GLY A 594 10.00 26.91 -1.59
C GLY A 594 9.00 27.04 -2.75
N SER A 595 7.71 27.21 -2.47
CA SER A 595 6.72 27.37 -3.55
C SER A 595 6.86 28.71 -4.26
N PHE A 596 7.30 29.76 -3.56
CA PHE A 596 7.63 31.05 -4.15
C PHE A 596 8.85 30.95 -5.07
N CYS A 597 9.97 30.34 -4.63
CA CYS A 597 11.15 30.12 -5.48
C CYS A 597 10.78 29.35 -6.76
N ARG A 598 9.95 28.32 -6.61
CA ARG A 598 9.46 27.50 -7.71
C ARG A 598 8.56 28.26 -8.67
N GLY A 599 7.61 29.03 -8.15
CA GLY A 599 6.73 29.89 -8.94
C GLY A 599 7.52 30.96 -9.69
N LEU A 600 8.47 31.62 -9.02
CA LEU A 600 9.36 32.61 -9.64
C LEU A 600 10.18 31.99 -10.77
N TYR A 601 10.74 30.80 -10.56
CA TYR A 601 11.44 30.06 -11.61
C TYR A 601 10.54 29.79 -12.83
N THR A 602 9.31 29.33 -12.63
CA THR A 602 8.35 29.11 -13.72
C THR A 602 7.98 30.41 -14.43
N THR A 603 7.81 31.50 -13.70
CA THR A 603 7.55 32.83 -14.26
C THR A 603 8.73 33.31 -15.12
N ILE A 604 9.97 33.16 -14.64
CA ILE A 604 11.18 33.49 -15.40
C ILE A 604 11.25 32.67 -16.70
N LEU A 605 10.96 31.37 -16.64
CA LEU A 605 10.89 30.52 -17.83
C LEU A 605 9.85 31.00 -18.84
N ALA A 606 8.63 31.31 -18.39
CA ALA A 606 7.56 31.75 -19.27
C ALA A 606 7.90 33.09 -19.97
N ILE A 607 8.57 34.01 -19.26
CA ILE A 607 9.05 35.29 -19.82
C ILE A 607 10.20 35.04 -20.79
N HIS A 608 11.20 34.25 -20.39
CA HIS A 608 12.37 33.94 -21.20
C HIS A 608 11.98 33.28 -22.53
N ASP A 609 11.10 32.29 -22.48
CA ASP A 609 10.62 31.55 -23.65
C ASP A 609 9.55 32.31 -24.44
N ARG A 610 9.11 33.48 -23.95
CA ARG A 610 8.05 34.31 -24.53
C ARG A 610 6.77 33.51 -24.84
N SER A 611 6.49 32.45 -24.08
CA SER A 611 5.33 31.59 -24.27
C SER A 611 4.53 31.50 -22.98
N PHE A 612 3.41 32.20 -22.90
CA PHE A 612 2.48 32.04 -21.78
C PHE A 612 1.65 30.77 -21.92
N LYS A 613 1.37 30.34 -23.16
CA LYS A 613 0.49 29.20 -23.46
C LYS A 613 1.09 27.88 -22.97
N ASP A 614 2.39 27.70 -23.15
CA ASP A 614 3.08 26.45 -22.82
C ASP A 614 3.42 26.31 -21.33
N TYR A 615 3.21 27.36 -20.52
CA TYR A 615 3.45 27.35 -19.07
C TYR A 615 2.26 27.79 -18.23
N ASN A 616 1.11 28.10 -18.83
CA ASN A 616 -0.03 28.73 -18.13
C ASN A 616 -0.38 28.05 -16.80
N ILE A 617 -0.57 26.71 -16.79
CA ILE A 617 -0.94 26.00 -15.57
C ILE A 617 0.21 25.95 -14.60
N ALA A 618 1.43 25.74 -15.10
CA ALA A 618 2.60 25.70 -14.26
C ALA A 618 2.85 27.04 -13.55
N LEU A 619 2.66 28.16 -14.26
CA LEU A 619 2.90 29.50 -13.76
C LEU A 619 2.03 29.82 -12.54
N PHE A 620 0.76 29.40 -12.54
CA PHE A 620 -0.12 29.59 -11.38
C PHE A 620 0.04 28.51 -10.32
N LEU A 621 0.14 27.24 -10.71
CA LEU A 621 0.15 26.13 -9.74
C LEU A 621 1.47 26.07 -8.96
N SER A 622 2.60 26.45 -9.55
CA SER A 622 3.93 26.38 -8.91
C SER A 622 4.03 27.21 -7.62
N TYR A 623 3.24 28.27 -7.45
CA TYR A 623 3.21 29.08 -6.22
C TYR A 623 2.52 28.40 -5.02
N PHE A 624 1.75 27.33 -5.23
CA PHE A 624 1.05 26.63 -4.15
C PHE A 624 1.89 25.51 -3.54
N LYS A 625 2.16 25.57 -2.24
CA LYS A 625 3.01 24.64 -1.48
C LYS A 625 2.66 23.16 -1.74
N TYR A 626 1.40 22.78 -1.54
CA TYR A 626 0.99 21.36 -1.51
C TYR A 626 0.75 20.71 -2.87
N VAL A 627 0.54 21.49 -3.93
CA VAL A 627 0.19 20.95 -5.26
C VAL A 627 1.14 21.42 -6.36
N GLY A 628 1.91 22.48 -6.15
CA GLY A 628 2.73 23.06 -7.19
C GLY A 628 3.93 22.22 -7.62
N TYR A 629 4.28 21.13 -6.94
CA TYR A 629 5.31 20.20 -7.46
C TYR A 629 4.76 19.37 -8.63
N LEU A 630 3.44 19.32 -8.77
CA LEU A 630 2.71 18.67 -9.85
C LEU A 630 2.42 19.63 -11.01
N ALA A 631 2.82 20.90 -10.89
CA ALA A 631 2.59 21.94 -11.89
C ALA A 631 3.02 21.53 -13.30
N PHE A 632 4.28 21.14 -13.44
CA PHE A 632 4.84 20.67 -14.70
C PHE A 632 4.26 19.31 -15.15
N PRO A 633 4.12 18.30 -14.28
CA PRO A 633 3.45 17.05 -14.61
C PRO A 633 2.02 17.24 -15.16
N ILE A 634 1.25 18.14 -14.55
CA ILE A 634 -0.10 18.50 -15.00
C ILE A 634 -0.01 19.27 -16.34
N GLN A 635 0.91 20.22 -16.49
CA GLN A 635 1.14 20.94 -17.75
C GLN A 635 1.53 19.97 -18.89
N MET A 636 2.30 18.92 -18.62
CA MET A 636 2.71 17.93 -19.63
C MET A 636 1.56 17.13 -20.21
N THR A 637 0.48 16.93 -19.45
CA THR A 637 -0.72 16.25 -19.98
C THR A 637 -1.31 16.94 -21.21
N TYR A 638 -0.94 18.20 -21.48
CA TYR A 638 -1.41 18.96 -22.64
C TYR A 638 -0.66 18.64 -23.93
N HIS A 639 0.64 18.33 -23.86
CA HIS A 639 1.49 18.19 -25.03
C HIS A 639 2.01 16.75 -25.23
N TYR A 640 2.24 16.00 -24.15
CA TYR A 640 2.80 14.64 -24.20
C TYR A 640 1.99 13.69 -23.30
N PRO A 641 0.79 13.27 -23.72
CA PRO A 641 -0.11 12.48 -22.88
C PRO A 641 0.49 11.12 -22.47
N ALA A 642 1.22 10.45 -23.37
CA ALA A 642 1.90 9.18 -23.09
C ALA A 642 2.97 9.32 -22.00
N MET A 643 3.83 10.34 -22.11
CA MET A 643 4.86 10.64 -21.11
C MET A 643 4.26 11.04 -19.76
N ALA A 644 3.22 11.89 -19.77
CA ALA A 644 2.55 12.31 -18.54
C ALA A 644 1.87 11.13 -17.83
N ARG A 645 1.28 10.19 -18.58
CA ARG A 645 0.70 8.96 -18.03
C ARG A 645 1.76 8.08 -17.39
N PHE A 646 2.87 7.86 -18.11
CA PHE A 646 3.99 7.09 -17.61
C PHE A 646 4.54 7.67 -16.30
N MET A 647 4.77 8.99 -16.26
CA MET A 647 5.26 9.68 -15.07
C MET A 647 4.29 9.57 -13.89
N ALA A 648 2.98 9.75 -14.14
CA ALA A 648 1.96 9.63 -13.10
C ALA A 648 1.88 8.20 -12.55
N ALA A 649 1.97 7.19 -13.42
CA ALA A 649 1.98 5.79 -13.02
C ALA A 649 3.26 5.45 -12.23
N HIS A 650 4.43 5.81 -12.74
CA HIS A 650 5.72 5.59 -12.08
C HIS A 650 5.76 6.23 -10.68
N TRP A 651 5.29 7.47 -10.54
CA TRP A 651 5.21 8.13 -9.24
C TRP A 651 4.14 7.54 -8.32
N ALA A 652 3.00 7.12 -8.85
CA ALA A 652 2.00 6.42 -8.07
C ALA A 652 2.58 5.13 -7.49
N THR A 653 3.30 4.35 -8.28
CA THR A 653 3.97 3.12 -7.82
C THR A 653 5.02 3.42 -6.75
N GLU A 654 5.91 4.39 -6.98
CA GLU A 654 7.03 4.68 -6.05
C GLU A 654 6.58 5.39 -4.76
N ALA A 655 5.62 6.31 -4.82
CA ALA A 655 5.14 7.04 -3.64
C ALA A 655 4.33 6.14 -2.69
N VAL A 656 3.59 5.19 -3.24
CA VAL A 656 2.69 4.32 -2.46
C VAL A 656 3.48 3.30 -1.64
N HIS A 657 4.67 2.88 -2.09
CA HIS A 657 5.58 1.99 -1.34
C HIS A 657 6.07 2.56 0.01
N ILE A 658 5.95 3.87 0.22
CA ILE A 658 6.30 4.50 1.50
C ILE A 658 5.26 4.18 2.58
N VAL A 659 4.00 3.95 2.20
CA VAL A 659 2.89 3.71 3.12
C VAL A 659 2.85 2.21 3.49
N PRO A 660 3.14 1.83 4.76
CA PRO A 660 3.09 0.43 5.16
C PRO A 660 1.69 -0.17 4.96
N VAL A 661 1.63 -1.46 4.61
CA VAL A 661 0.41 -2.29 4.48
C VAL A 661 -0.50 -1.94 3.29
N PHE A 662 -0.68 -0.66 2.95
CA PHE A 662 -1.47 -0.22 1.79
C PHE A 662 -0.62 0.08 0.55
N GLY A 663 0.70 0.06 0.72
CA GLY A 663 1.70 0.38 -0.28
C GLY A 663 2.06 -0.73 -1.26
N GLU A 664 1.32 -1.85 -1.30
CA GLU A 664 1.65 -2.98 -2.18
C GLU A 664 1.39 -2.65 -3.66
N ARG A 665 2.22 -3.16 -4.57
CA ARG A 665 2.03 -2.94 -6.02
C ARG A 665 0.68 -3.51 -6.45
N GLY A 666 -0.07 -2.74 -7.21
CA GLY A 666 -1.40 -3.07 -7.70
C GLY A 666 -2.51 -2.98 -6.64
N ALA A 667 -2.23 -2.41 -5.47
CA ALA A 667 -3.26 -2.12 -4.46
C ALA A 667 -4.11 -0.91 -4.87
N LEU A 668 -5.27 -0.74 -4.20
CA LEU A 668 -6.19 0.36 -4.48
C LEU A 668 -5.58 1.75 -4.27
N LEU A 669 -4.60 1.88 -3.37
CA LEU A 669 -3.94 3.15 -3.09
C LEU A 669 -3.16 3.66 -4.31
N GLU A 670 -2.48 2.78 -5.04
CA GLU A 670 -1.79 3.11 -6.29
C GLU A 670 -2.77 3.64 -7.35
N HIS A 671 -3.88 2.94 -7.54
CA HIS A 671 -4.94 3.39 -8.46
C HIS A 671 -5.54 4.74 -8.01
N TRP A 672 -5.76 4.94 -6.70
CA TRP A 672 -6.28 6.20 -6.18
C TRP A 672 -5.32 7.37 -6.41
N VAL A 673 -4.03 7.17 -6.15
CA VAL A 673 -2.97 8.18 -6.39
C VAL A 673 -2.90 8.53 -7.88
N PHE A 674 -2.91 7.52 -8.76
CA PHE A 674 -2.98 7.74 -10.20
C PHE A 674 -4.23 8.52 -10.62
N CYS A 675 -5.41 8.13 -10.11
CA CYS A 675 -6.64 8.84 -10.42
C CYS A 675 -6.63 10.30 -9.94
N LEU A 676 -6.09 10.56 -8.75
CA LEU A 676 -6.03 11.89 -8.17
C LEU A 676 -5.14 12.83 -9.00
N PHE A 677 -3.99 12.33 -9.46
CA PHE A 677 -2.99 13.15 -10.14
C PHE A 677 -3.10 13.17 -11.66
N TYR A 678 -3.76 12.20 -12.28
CA TYR A 678 -3.88 12.10 -13.73
C TYR A 678 -5.34 12.18 -14.21
N ASN A 679 -6.18 11.19 -13.85
CA ASN A 679 -7.56 11.09 -14.36
C ASN A 679 -8.48 12.23 -13.90
N TRP A 680 -8.32 12.71 -12.65
CA TRP A 680 -9.15 13.78 -12.10
C TRP A 680 -8.90 15.14 -12.77
N PRO A 681 -7.64 15.59 -12.97
CA PRO A 681 -7.35 16.73 -13.81
C PRO A 681 -7.92 16.62 -15.23
N LEU A 682 -7.81 15.46 -15.89
CA LEU A 682 -8.40 15.22 -17.21
C LEU A 682 -9.92 15.36 -17.20
N THR A 683 -10.57 14.84 -16.16
CA THR A 683 -12.03 14.96 -15.96
C THR A 683 -12.46 16.40 -15.77
N ILE A 684 -11.74 17.18 -14.97
CA ILE A 684 -12.00 18.62 -14.80
C ILE A 684 -11.84 19.33 -16.14
N ARG A 685 -10.77 19.05 -16.88
CA ARG A 685 -10.49 19.67 -18.18
C ARG A 685 -11.62 19.43 -19.18
N ARG A 686 -12.08 18.18 -19.36
CA ARG A 686 -13.20 17.90 -20.26
C ARG A 686 -14.44 18.68 -19.84
N ARG A 687 -14.81 18.63 -18.55
CA ARG A 687 -15.99 19.33 -18.03
C ARG A 687 -15.92 20.83 -18.25
N MET A 688 -14.77 21.45 -18.00
CA MET A 688 -14.57 22.88 -18.23
C MET A 688 -14.66 23.24 -19.71
N ARG A 689 -14.07 22.45 -20.62
CA ARG A 689 -14.16 22.68 -22.07
C ARG A 689 -15.60 22.63 -22.56
N LYS A 690 -16.31 21.54 -22.28
CA LYS A 690 -17.73 21.39 -22.68
C LYS A 690 -18.64 22.44 -22.07
N ARG A 691 -18.36 22.90 -20.85
CA ARG A 691 -19.12 24.00 -20.24
C ARG A 691 -18.83 25.33 -20.92
N ALA A 692 -17.58 25.58 -21.32
CA ALA A 692 -17.25 26.76 -22.10
C ALA A 692 -18.03 26.76 -23.42
N GLU A 693 -18.00 25.65 -24.17
CA GLU A 693 -18.79 25.46 -25.40
C GLU A 693 -20.31 25.70 -25.14
N ALA A 694 -20.86 25.16 -24.06
CA ALA A 694 -22.27 25.35 -23.72
C ALA A 694 -22.62 26.80 -23.31
N ARG A 695 -21.67 27.52 -22.68
CA ARG A 695 -21.85 28.91 -22.23
C ARG A 695 -21.67 29.92 -23.36
N GLU A 696 -20.90 29.61 -24.39
CA GLU A 696 -20.79 30.44 -25.61
C GLU A 696 -22.14 30.65 -26.29
N LEU A 697 -23.12 29.76 -26.06
CA LEU A 697 -24.47 29.83 -26.59
C LEU A 697 -25.43 30.72 -25.76
N ILE A 698 -24.94 31.42 -24.73
CA ILE A 698 -25.75 32.20 -23.79
C ILE A 698 -25.14 33.60 -23.69
N GLU A 699 -25.96 34.62 -23.47
CA GLU A 699 -25.44 35.96 -23.24
C GLU A 699 -24.78 36.12 -21.85
N PRO A 700 -23.68 36.91 -21.75
CA PRO A 700 -23.06 37.22 -20.47
C PRO A 700 -23.95 38.15 -19.64
N ARG A 701 -24.10 37.86 -18.34
CA ARG A 701 -24.89 38.67 -17.40
C ARG A 701 -24.02 39.07 -16.20
N TYR A 702 -24.16 40.30 -15.71
CA TYR A 702 -23.37 40.82 -14.57
C TYR A 702 -24.20 41.60 -13.54
N TRP A 703 -25.50 41.78 -13.76
CA TRP A 703 -26.35 42.63 -12.90
C TRP A 703 -26.42 42.13 -11.44
N HIS A 704 -26.38 40.80 -11.24
CA HIS A 704 -26.40 40.16 -9.92
C HIS A 704 -25.11 40.39 -9.12
N ALA A 705 -24.05 40.92 -9.74
CA ALA A 705 -22.80 41.26 -9.05
C ALA A 705 -23.02 42.28 -7.94
N ALA A 706 -23.82 43.32 -8.21
CA ALA A 706 -24.19 44.33 -7.22
C ALA A 706 -24.97 43.70 -6.06
N LEU A 707 -25.93 42.82 -6.36
CA LEU A 707 -26.68 42.10 -5.33
C LEU A 707 -25.79 41.22 -4.46
N CYS A 708 -24.84 40.49 -5.04
CA CYS A 708 -23.89 39.69 -4.28
C CYS A 708 -23.02 40.57 -3.36
N VAL A 709 -22.57 41.73 -3.83
CA VAL A 709 -21.77 42.68 -3.05
C VAL A 709 -22.57 43.23 -1.86
N PHE A 710 -23.78 43.75 -2.10
CA PHE A 710 -24.62 44.31 -1.04
C PHE A 710 -25.10 43.23 -0.06
N GLY A 711 -25.54 42.07 -0.56
CA GLY A 711 -25.99 40.97 0.29
C GLY A 711 -24.88 40.46 1.22
N THR A 712 -23.67 40.28 0.70
CA THR A 712 -22.52 39.83 1.51
C THR A 712 -22.13 40.89 2.55
N THR A 713 -22.15 42.17 2.16
CA THR A 713 -21.87 43.29 3.08
C THR A 713 -22.91 43.37 4.19
N ALA A 714 -24.20 43.21 3.86
CA ALA A 714 -25.30 43.23 4.83
C ALA A 714 -25.19 42.09 5.84
N VAL A 715 -24.84 40.87 5.41
CA VAL A 715 -24.63 39.72 6.29
C VAL A 715 -23.49 39.97 7.28
N LEU A 716 -22.37 40.52 6.81
CA LEU A 716 -21.24 40.86 7.67
C LEU A 716 -21.56 42.02 8.62
N GLY A 717 -22.25 43.07 8.13
CA GLY A 717 -22.69 44.19 8.97
C GLY A 717 -23.71 43.79 10.03
N LEU A 718 -24.63 42.86 9.72
CA LEU A 718 -25.57 42.31 10.69
C LEU A 718 -24.84 41.52 11.78
N ALA A 719 -23.79 40.77 11.42
CA ALA A 719 -22.96 40.07 12.39
C ALA A 719 -22.23 41.04 13.32
N ASP A 720 -21.66 42.13 12.77
CA ASP A 720 -21.07 43.21 13.57
C ASP A 720 -22.11 43.82 14.53
N TYR A 721 -23.32 44.10 14.07
CA TYR A 721 -24.40 44.67 14.89
C TYR A 721 -24.83 43.73 16.03
N ILE A 722 -25.05 42.44 15.75
CA ILE A 722 -25.42 41.44 16.76
C ILE A 722 -24.29 41.26 17.78
N TYR A 723 -23.05 41.27 17.33
CA TYR A 723 -21.88 41.13 18.20
C TYR A 723 -21.72 42.35 19.11
N MET A 724 -21.85 43.55 18.54
CA MET A 724 -21.84 44.81 19.30
C MET A 724 -22.94 44.83 20.37
N GLY A 725 -24.16 44.41 20.03
CA GLY A 725 -25.27 44.33 21.00
C GLY A 725 -25.11 43.28 22.11
N LYS A 726 -24.12 42.39 22.02
CA LYS A 726 -23.84 41.35 23.05
C LYS A 726 -22.58 41.61 23.86
N PHE A 727 -21.58 42.26 23.27
CA PHE A 727 -20.23 42.36 23.84
C PHE A 727 -19.71 43.80 23.90
N ASP A 728 -20.56 44.80 23.59
CA ASP A 728 -20.26 46.25 23.60
C ASP A 728 -18.94 46.62 22.88
N SER A 729 -18.56 45.82 21.89
CA SER A 729 -17.34 45.96 21.11
C SER A 729 -17.55 45.41 19.71
N LEU A 730 -16.84 45.96 18.72
CA LEU A 730 -16.86 45.45 17.35
C LEU A 730 -15.95 44.20 17.24
N PRO A 731 -16.40 43.14 16.55
CA PRO A 731 -15.60 41.93 16.40
C PRO A 731 -14.38 42.18 15.51
N SER A 732 -13.26 41.57 15.85
CA SER A 732 -12.16 41.41 14.90
C SER A 732 -12.51 40.32 13.87
N LEU A 733 -11.81 40.30 12.73
CA LEU A 733 -11.96 39.21 11.75
C LEU A 733 -11.68 37.82 12.33
N ARG A 734 -10.95 37.72 13.45
CA ARG A 734 -10.71 36.46 14.15
C ARG A 734 -11.95 36.00 14.94
N ASP A 735 -12.74 36.92 15.44
CA ASP A 735 -13.93 36.61 16.25
C ASP A 735 -15.09 36.13 15.38
N ILE A 736 -15.17 36.65 14.15
CA ILE A 736 -16.15 36.23 13.12
C ILE A 736 -15.53 35.39 11.99
N TRP A 737 -14.40 34.72 12.26
CA TRP A 737 -13.61 34.05 11.22
C TRP A 737 -14.40 33.08 10.31
N PRO A 738 -15.41 32.30 10.78
CA PRO A 738 -16.17 31.43 9.90
C PRO A 738 -16.96 32.23 8.86
N LEU A 739 -17.54 33.36 9.27
CA LEU A 739 -18.33 34.23 8.42
C LEU A 739 -17.44 35.04 7.47
N ALA A 740 -16.32 35.55 7.97
CA ALA A 740 -15.32 36.26 7.17
C ALA A 740 -14.72 35.38 6.05
N VAL A 741 -14.72 34.05 6.23
CA VAL A 741 -14.31 33.09 5.20
C VAL A 741 -15.47 32.67 4.30
N LEU A 742 -16.60 32.25 4.88
CA LEU A 742 -17.72 31.68 4.12
C LEU A 742 -18.47 32.72 3.28
N ALA A 743 -18.70 33.93 3.79
CA ALA A 743 -19.51 34.92 3.08
C ALA A 743 -18.86 35.37 1.75
N PRO A 744 -17.55 35.70 1.69
CA PRO A 744 -16.88 35.98 0.41
C PRO A 744 -16.78 34.76 -0.51
N LEU A 745 -16.62 33.55 0.03
CA LEU A 745 -16.64 32.30 -0.75
C LEU A 745 -18.00 32.10 -1.45
N PHE A 746 -19.10 32.26 -0.72
CA PHE A 746 -20.45 32.16 -1.27
C PHE A 746 -20.74 33.28 -2.28
N CYS A 747 -20.27 34.50 -2.03
CA CYS A 747 -20.36 35.62 -2.98
C CYS A 747 -19.74 35.24 -4.34
N GLY A 748 -18.52 34.71 -4.33
CA GLY A 748 -17.84 34.23 -5.54
C GLY A 748 -18.57 33.07 -6.23
N ALA A 749 -19.10 32.13 -5.46
CA ALA A 749 -19.89 31.00 -5.97
C ALA A 749 -21.19 31.47 -6.66
N ALA A 750 -21.96 32.33 -5.99
CA ALA A 750 -23.20 32.88 -6.52
C ALA A 750 -22.96 33.69 -7.81
N LEU A 751 -21.90 34.50 -7.82
CA LEU A 751 -21.55 35.31 -8.98
C LEU A 751 -21.27 34.44 -10.22
N THR A 752 -20.42 33.42 -10.10
CA THR A 752 -20.06 32.58 -11.25
C THR A 752 -21.23 31.74 -11.79
N LEU A 753 -22.19 31.41 -10.93
CA LEU A 753 -23.45 30.74 -11.31
C LEU A 753 -24.34 31.69 -12.11
N GLY A 754 -24.47 32.95 -11.69
CA GLY A 754 -25.31 33.94 -12.38
C GLY A 754 -24.68 34.55 -13.64
N CYS A 755 -23.36 34.41 -13.85
CA CYS A 755 -22.64 35.10 -14.94
C CYS A 755 -22.97 34.65 -16.38
N GLY A 756 -23.93 33.74 -16.57
CA GLY A 756 -24.36 33.28 -17.89
C GLY A 756 -23.18 32.84 -18.78
N GLY A 757 -23.16 33.35 -20.02
CA GLY A 757 -22.16 33.03 -21.04
C GLY A 757 -20.80 33.69 -20.89
N ALA A 758 -20.55 34.49 -19.84
CA ALA A 758 -19.27 35.16 -19.64
C ALA A 758 -18.10 34.16 -19.62
N ALA A 759 -17.02 34.43 -20.35
CA ALA A 759 -15.81 33.58 -20.34
C ALA A 759 -15.20 33.42 -18.94
N LEU A 760 -14.54 32.29 -18.66
CA LEU A 760 -14.01 31.96 -17.33
C LEU A 760 -13.14 33.08 -16.73
N GLY A 761 -12.24 33.66 -17.52
CA GLY A 761 -11.39 34.77 -17.07
C GLY A 761 -12.19 35.99 -16.62
N LYS A 762 -13.27 36.34 -17.34
CA LYS A 762 -14.16 37.45 -16.98
C LYS A 762 -14.96 37.15 -15.70
N ARG A 763 -15.34 35.89 -15.47
CA ARG A 763 -16.03 35.47 -14.22
C ARG A 763 -15.11 35.56 -13.01
N ILE A 764 -13.87 35.10 -13.15
CA ILE A 764 -12.85 35.20 -12.10
C ILE A 764 -12.54 36.67 -11.79
N ALA A 765 -12.38 37.51 -12.82
CA ALA A 765 -12.18 38.94 -12.64
C ALA A 765 -13.35 39.62 -11.93
N ALA A 766 -14.59 39.29 -12.33
CA ALA A 766 -15.79 39.78 -11.67
C ALA A 766 -15.87 39.32 -10.20
N ALA A 767 -15.49 38.07 -9.90
CA ALA A 767 -15.47 37.55 -8.53
C ALA A 767 -14.44 38.27 -7.65
N ALA A 768 -13.25 38.54 -8.20
CA ALA A 768 -12.24 39.35 -7.53
C ALA A 768 -12.75 40.77 -7.25
N ALA A 769 -13.38 41.41 -8.24
CA ALA A 769 -13.96 42.74 -8.10
C ALA A 769 -15.06 42.76 -7.04
N CYS A 770 -15.99 41.80 -7.06
CA CYS A 770 -17.04 41.69 -6.03
C CYS A 770 -16.46 41.51 -4.63
N GLY A 771 -15.49 40.60 -4.46
CA GLY A 771 -14.85 40.40 -3.15
C GLY A 771 -14.14 41.65 -2.64
N ALA A 772 -13.42 42.36 -3.51
CA ALA A 772 -12.77 43.63 -3.18
C ALA A 772 -13.81 44.70 -2.80
N SER A 773 -14.88 44.87 -3.58
CA SER A 773 -15.95 45.82 -3.29
C SER A 773 -16.66 45.50 -1.97
N THR A 774 -16.94 44.23 -1.67
CA THR A 774 -17.48 43.81 -0.38
C THR A 774 -16.51 44.14 0.76
N GLY A 775 -15.21 43.89 0.59
CA GLY A 775 -14.21 44.21 1.61
C GLY A 775 -14.14 45.71 1.92
N MET A 776 -14.22 46.54 0.87
CA MET A 776 -14.26 47.99 0.97
C MET A 776 -15.54 48.49 1.65
N LEU A 777 -16.72 48.03 1.21
CA LEU A 777 -18.00 48.45 1.79
C LEU A 777 -18.14 47.98 3.24
N TYR A 778 -17.71 46.76 3.56
CA TYR A 778 -17.70 46.26 4.93
C TYR A 778 -16.75 47.06 5.83
N ALA A 779 -15.57 47.47 5.32
CA ALA A 779 -14.68 48.37 6.04
C ALA A 779 -15.33 49.74 6.31
N ALA A 780 -16.06 50.30 5.34
CA ALA A 780 -16.79 51.55 5.51
C ALA A 780 -17.90 51.42 6.57
N VAL A 781 -18.69 50.34 6.53
CA VAL A 781 -19.74 50.05 7.52
C VAL A 781 -19.13 49.91 8.93
N SER A 782 -18.08 49.11 9.12
CA SER A 782 -17.43 48.99 10.43
C SER A 782 -16.80 50.30 10.91
N ALA A 783 -16.29 51.15 10.00
CA ALA A 783 -15.73 52.46 10.35
C ALA A 783 -16.82 53.43 10.82
N MET A 784 -17.99 53.44 10.17
CA MET A 784 -19.15 54.23 10.60
C MET A 784 -19.68 53.79 11.98
N SER A 785 -19.44 52.53 12.37
CA SER A 785 -19.80 51.98 13.69
C SER A 785 -18.74 52.19 14.79
N GLY A 786 -17.68 52.98 14.55
CA GLY A 786 -16.79 53.48 15.61
C GLY A 786 -15.43 52.78 15.78
N TYR A 787 -14.88 52.13 14.75
CA TYR A 787 -13.56 51.47 14.83
C TYR A 787 -12.38 52.45 14.64
N ASN A 788 -11.50 52.56 15.65
CA ASN A 788 -10.46 53.61 15.74
C ASN A 788 -9.00 53.10 15.59
N SER A 789 -8.74 52.15 14.69
CA SER A 789 -7.36 51.77 14.30
C SER A 789 -7.21 51.71 12.78
N SER A 790 -6.01 52.09 12.30
CA SER A 790 -5.63 52.35 10.90
C SER A 790 -6.63 51.84 9.84
N ILE A 791 -7.66 52.64 9.58
CA ILE A 791 -8.79 52.31 8.70
C ILE A 791 -8.30 51.88 7.32
N VAL A 792 -7.24 52.53 6.84
CA VAL A 792 -6.60 52.24 5.55
C VAL A 792 -6.01 50.82 5.52
N THR A 793 -5.22 50.44 6.53
CA THR A 793 -4.58 49.12 6.60
C THR A 793 -5.63 48.01 6.70
N SER A 794 -6.66 48.21 7.52
CA SER A 794 -7.77 47.25 7.68
C SER A 794 -8.60 47.12 6.40
N CYS A 795 -8.86 48.23 5.70
CA CYS A 795 -9.56 48.23 4.42
C CYS A 795 -8.78 47.48 3.34
N VAL A 796 -7.48 47.76 3.20
CA VAL A 796 -6.60 47.08 2.23
C VAL A 796 -6.55 45.58 2.48
N TRP A 797 -6.40 45.14 3.74
CA TRP A 797 -6.41 43.72 4.08
C TRP A 797 -7.76 43.04 3.81
N ARG A 798 -8.89 43.70 4.14
CA ARG A 798 -10.24 43.17 3.88
C ARG A 798 -10.50 43.03 2.38
N MET A 799 -10.17 44.04 1.59
CA MET A 799 -10.25 44.00 0.13
C MET A 799 -9.44 42.83 -0.46
N PHE A 800 -8.19 42.68 -0.01
CA PHE A 800 -7.29 41.64 -0.51
C PHE A 800 -7.79 40.23 -0.16
N ILE A 801 -8.11 39.98 1.12
CA ILE A 801 -8.55 38.67 1.60
C ILE A 801 -9.89 38.29 0.96
N PHE A 802 -10.86 39.20 0.90
CA PHE A 802 -12.17 38.91 0.34
C PHE A 802 -12.11 38.70 -1.17
N ALA A 803 -11.28 39.46 -1.90
CA ALA A 803 -11.04 39.20 -3.33
C ALA A 803 -10.50 37.77 -3.57
N ILE A 804 -9.50 37.33 -2.78
CA ILE A 804 -8.96 35.96 -2.88
C ILE A 804 -10.04 34.93 -2.57
N LEU A 805 -10.77 35.10 -1.47
CA LEU A 805 -11.81 34.15 -1.07
C LEU A 805 -12.95 34.07 -2.10
N SER A 806 -13.39 35.19 -2.67
CA SER A 806 -14.38 35.19 -3.75
C SER A 806 -13.86 34.52 -5.02
N VAL A 807 -12.60 34.73 -5.40
CA VAL A 807 -11.98 33.99 -6.51
C VAL A 807 -11.95 32.49 -6.23
N VAL A 808 -11.56 32.08 -5.02
CA VAL A 808 -11.55 30.66 -4.59
C VAL A 808 -12.95 30.09 -4.65
N GLY A 809 -13.97 30.82 -4.20
CA GLY A 809 -15.38 30.41 -4.25
C GLY A 809 -15.87 30.20 -5.68
N ALA A 810 -15.53 31.12 -6.59
CA ALA A 810 -15.83 30.99 -8.02
C ALA A 810 -15.13 29.77 -8.63
N MET A 811 -13.82 29.57 -8.36
CA MET A 811 -13.04 28.44 -8.87
C MET A 811 -13.56 27.09 -8.37
N ILE A 812 -13.84 26.96 -7.06
CA ILE A 812 -14.39 25.73 -6.47
C ILE A 812 -15.73 25.39 -7.14
N THR A 813 -16.57 26.39 -7.36
CA THR A 813 -17.87 26.21 -8.02
C THR A 813 -17.69 25.70 -9.44
N GLU A 814 -16.79 26.31 -10.21
CA GLU A 814 -16.47 25.84 -11.58
C GLU A 814 -15.91 24.41 -11.60
N ILE A 815 -15.05 24.04 -10.65
CA ILE A 815 -14.49 22.68 -10.57
C ILE A 815 -15.58 21.65 -10.20
N LYS A 816 -16.55 22.02 -9.36
CA LYS A 816 -17.58 21.10 -8.84
C LYS A 816 -18.81 20.96 -9.75
N LEU A 817 -19.13 21.95 -10.57
CA LEU A 817 -20.31 21.91 -11.44
C LEU A 817 -20.31 20.68 -12.38
N PRO A 818 -21.44 19.97 -12.53
CA PRO A 818 -21.56 18.84 -13.45
C PRO A 818 -21.56 19.30 -14.91
N GLU A 819 -21.32 18.37 -15.85
CA GLU A 819 -21.32 18.63 -17.30
C GLU A 819 -22.70 19.12 -17.78
N ASN A 820 -23.79 18.58 -17.23
CA ASN A 820 -25.18 18.83 -17.69
C ASN A 820 -25.88 20.02 -17.00
N PHE A 821 -25.20 20.78 -16.14
CA PHE A 821 -25.84 21.85 -15.35
C PHE A 821 -26.60 22.87 -16.22
N MET A 822 -26.05 23.22 -17.39
CA MET A 822 -26.65 24.22 -18.29
C MET A 822 -27.79 23.65 -19.16
N ILE A 823 -27.78 22.34 -19.45
CA ILE A 823 -28.89 21.68 -20.18
C ILE A 823 -30.13 21.65 -19.28
N GLN A 824 -29.96 21.40 -17.98
CA GLN A 824 -31.05 21.45 -17.02
C GLN A 824 -31.60 22.88 -16.83
N GLN A 825 -30.76 23.92 -16.87
CA GLN A 825 -31.25 25.31 -16.85
C GLN A 825 -32.12 25.66 -18.07
N LYS A 826 -31.73 25.23 -19.29
CA LYS A 826 -32.55 25.44 -20.49
C LYS A 826 -33.89 24.70 -20.47
N ILE A 827 -34.01 23.61 -19.71
CA ILE A 827 -35.27 22.87 -19.51
C ILE A 827 -36.16 23.55 -18.45
N VAL A 828 -35.57 24.33 -17.53
CA VAL A 828 -36.31 25.07 -16.48
C VAL A 828 -36.67 26.49 -16.94
N GLU A 829 -35.92 27.08 -17.87
CA GLU A 829 -36.23 28.37 -18.51
C GLU A 829 -37.23 28.26 -19.70
N LYS A 830 -37.54 27.03 -20.13
CA LYS A 830 -38.67 26.73 -21.04
C LYS A 830 -39.83 26.21 -20.22
#